data_AF-A0ABC8EVN0-F1
#
_entry.id   AF-A0ABC8EVN0-F1
#
_cell.length_a   1.000
_cell.length_b   1.000
_cell.length_c   1.000
_cell.angle_alpha   90.00
_cell.angle_beta   90.00
_cell.angle_gamma   90.00
#
_symmetry.space_group_name_H-M   'P 1'
#
loop_
_entity.id
_entity.type
_entity.pdbx_description
1 polymer ?
#
loop_
_entity_poly.entity_id
_entity_poly.type
_entity_poly.pdbx_seq_one_letter_code
_entity_poly.pdbx_strand_id
1 'polypeptide(L)'
;MNPYAYRTTGLAIKTLSRILKARIRVHGQEHIPDAPLIFVVNHFTRLETLLMPYHIYKIIGRPVWSLASDHLFKGALGGFLDNVGAVSTKNPDRDRLIIKSLLTGGAAWIIFPEGQMVKSRKIIEKGRFVVAASEGLRRPRSGAASMALRTEFYRRRLKHLDAEMPDEASRLLELFRIESVEQVTDRNTCIVPVNITYFPLRARENILSDMASRFIEDLPDRILEEIMTEGTMLLSGVDIDIRFGEPIHVFDYMDKPAIRNDISSHHKIDFDDAIPSLDEMRKAARAVLDQYMSAIYRMTTVNLDHLFSSMLKALPRRSTTEMNLRRKVFDIASRVLPSTDVYVHSSLEKSQLDLLTDDGHGYARDFFAVAEEKSVVYRRGGTLEKDTSTFSSIFDMHRVRLDNPIAVMANEVEPLTGLQRNIHRTAWTPAFWIRRRIARFLIKQAIDEFNEEYDRYFVERESKEKRIGMPHLIRGNSRKYGILLIHGYMAAPAEVYPLAEFLNKQGYWVYIPRLRGHGTSADDLENRTYTDWIHSVDRGYAIISNLCRNVMVGGFSTGAGLALDLAIRVQNIKAVIAVSPPLRFQDFGAKFVPAMDIWNRLMSTVRLNGARKVFVLNRPENPHINYPRNPVSGVREIDHLMDSVESRLPELNIPALVVQASMDPVVSPKGSRRIFDLIGTQNKRYALFNFERHGILLGEGATEVYQTIGQFIRHARQA
;
A
#
# COMPACT_ATOMS: atom_id res chain seq x y z
N MET A 1 21.60 -2.70 37.01
CA MET A 1 21.59 -3.06 35.56
C MET A 1 22.62 -2.20 34.83
N ASN A 2 23.37 -2.77 33.88
CA ASN A 2 24.58 -2.18 33.30
C ASN A 2 24.28 -1.31 32.07
N PRO A 3 24.63 -0.01 32.05
CA PRO A 3 24.51 0.87 30.88
C PRO A 3 25.23 0.37 29.62
N TYR A 4 26.26 -0.48 29.78
CA TYR A 4 27.04 -1.04 28.67
C TYR A 4 26.26 -2.08 27.83
N ALA A 5 25.16 -2.63 28.35
CA ALA A 5 24.39 -3.68 27.69
C ALA A 5 23.81 -3.24 26.31
N TYR A 6 23.45 -1.97 26.14
CA TYR A 6 22.89 -1.48 24.87
C TYR A 6 23.93 -1.35 23.75
N ARG A 7 25.22 -1.11 24.08
CA ARG A 7 26.27 -0.91 23.07
C ARG A 7 26.72 -2.23 22.43
N THR A 8 26.84 -3.30 23.21
CA THR A 8 27.15 -4.66 22.71
C THR A 8 25.97 -5.27 21.94
N THR A 9 24.73 -4.96 22.31
CA THR A 9 23.52 -5.51 21.68
C THR A 9 23.12 -4.80 20.38
N GLY A 10 23.60 -3.58 20.15
CA GLY A 10 23.37 -2.85 18.90
C GLY A 10 23.86 -3.59 17.64
N LEU A 11 24.91 -4.42 17.74
CA LEU A 11 25.41 -5.24 16.63
C LEU A 11 24.48 -6.42 16.32
N ALA A 12 23.99 -7.13 17.35
CA ALA A 12 23.06 -8.24 17.22
C ALA A 12 21.71 -7.77 16.63
N ILE A 13 21.20 -6.61 17.07
CA ILE A 13 19.94 -6.04 16.55
C ILE A 13 20.11 -5.45 15.16
N LYS A 14 21.24 -4.81 14.85
CA LYS A 14 21.56 -4.39 13.47
C LYS A 14 21.64 -5.60 12.54
N THR A 15 22.09 -6.74 13.04
CA THR A 15 22.11 -8.01 12.32
C THR A 15 20.69 -8.55 12.15
N LEU A 16 19.87 -8.58 13.21
CA LEU A 16 18.45 -8.98 13.15
C LEU A 16 17.62 -8.12 12.17
N SER A 17 17.81 -6.80 12.20
CA SER A 17 17.16 -5.84 11.28
C SER A 17 17.61 -6.02 9.83
N ARG A 18 18.89 -6.35 9.60
CA ARG A 18 19.40 -6.71 8.25
C ARG A 18 18.84 -8.05 7.76
N ILE A 19 18.69 -9.03 8.65
CA ILE A 19 18.12 -10.36 8.35
C ILE A 19 16.65 -10.24 7.96
N LEU A 20 15.87 -9.40 8.65
CA LEU A 20 14.45 -9.19 8.36
C LEU A 20 14.18 -8.49 7.01
N LYS A 21 15.19 -7.86 6.38
CA LYS A 21 15.05 -7.00 5.17
C LYS A 21 13.87 -6.01 5.24
N ALA A 22 13.43 -5.66 6.46
CA ALA A 22 12.25 -4.84 6.66
C ALA A 22 12.59 -3.37 6.47
N ARG A 23 11.77 -2.62 5.72
CA ARG A 23 11.93 -1.17 5.60
C ARG A 23 11.16 -0.51 6.73
N ILE A 24 11.87 0.05 7.69
CA ILE A 24 11.27 0.71 8.84
C ILE A 24 11.16 2.21 8.52
N ARG A 25 9.94 2.75 8.61
CA ARG A 25 9.67 4.18 8.50
C ARG A 25 9.17 4.70 9.84
N VAL A 26 9.70 5.85 10.23
CA VAL A 26 9.44 6.44 11.54
C VAL A 26 8.88 7.85 11.34
N HIS A 27 7.72 8.10 11.93
CA HIS A 27 6.96 9.36 11.82
C HIS A 27 6.69 9.95 13.21
N GLY A 28 6.58 11.27 13.31
CA GLY A 28 6.21 11.94 14.56
C GLY A 28 7.34 12.02 15.60
N GLN A 29 8.60 11.89 15.18
CA GLN A 29 9.75 11.94 16.11
C GLN A 29 9.85 13.29 16.83
N GLU A 30 9.37 14.34 16.17
CA GLU A 30 9.23 15.70 16.69
C GLU A 30 8.29 15.80 17.89
N HIS A 31 7.37 14.84 18.08
CA HIS A 31 6.46 14.82 19.23
C HIS A 31 7.11 14.27 20.51
N ILE A 32 8.34 13.76 20.47
CA ILE A 32 8.99 13.15 21.63
C ILE A 32 9.61 14.25 22.50
N PRO A 33 9.07 14.56 23.68
CA PRO A 33 9.58 15.65 24.49
C PRO A 33 10.82 15.18 25.27
N ASP A 34 11.67 16.15 25.62
CA ASP A 34 12.80 15.94 26.52
C ASP A 34 12.33 15.90 27.99
N ALA A 35 11.64 14.83 28.39
CA ALA A 35 11.06 14.64 29.73
C ALA A 35 11.21 13.17 30.18
N PRO A 36 10.88 12.76 31.41
CA PRO A 36 10.70 11.35 31.75
C PRO A 36 9.57 10.72 30.91
N LEU A 37 9.85 9.60 30.23
CA LEU A 37 8.94 9.05 29.21
C LEU A 37 8.47 7.63 29.51
N ILE A 38 7.18 7.42 29.28
CA ILE A 38 6.60 6.10 29.05
C ILE A 38 6.05 6.05 27.63
N PHE A 39 6.65 5.24 26.76
CA PHE A 39 6.12 4.89 25.46
C PHE A 39 5.07 3.79 25.61
N VAL A 40 3.85 4.06 25.15
CA VAL A 40 2.77 3.07 25.13
C VAL A 40 2.56 2.61 23.70
N VAL A 41 2.86 1.34 23.43
CA VAL A 41 2.97 0.79 22.07
C VAL A 41 1.88 -0.26 21.84
N ASN A 42 1.19 -0.24 20.69
CA ASN A 42 0.33 -1.38 20.31
C ASN A 42 1.17 -2.63 20.03
N HIS A 43 0.60 -3.81 20.27
CA HIS A 43 1.36 -5.07 20.19
C HIS A 43 0.80 -5.98 19.07
N PHE A 44 1.52 -6.13 17.95
CA PHE A 44 1.08 -6.93 16.80
C PHE A 44 1.85 -8.26 16.66
N THR A 45 3.16 -8.30 16.92
CA THR A 45 3.94 -9.55 17.07
C THR A 45 4.78 -9.53 18.34
N ARG A 46 5.58 -10.58 18.58
CA ARG A 46 6.60 -10.57 19.64
C ARG A 46 7.86 -9.79 19.25
N LEU A 47 8.05 -9.45 17.96
CA LEU A 47 9.24 -8.74 17.48
C LEU A 47 9.33 -7.32 18.03
N GLU A 48 8.20 -6.66 18.32
CA GLU A 48 8.14 -5.32 18.88
C GLU A 48 8.92 -5.22 20.19
N THR A 49 8.82 -6.25 21.03
CA THR A 49 9.53 -6.32 22.31
C THR A 49 11.05 -6.35 22.11
N LEU A 50 11.53 -6.84 20.96
CA LEU A 50 12.95 -6.93 20.61
C LEU A 50 13.44 -5.69 19.83
N LEU A 51 12.62 -5.18 18.91
CA LEU A 51 13.00 -4.11 17.97
C LEU A 51 12.80 -2.70 18.57
N MET A 52 11.70 -2.47 19.28
CA MET A 52 11.33 -1.12 19.72
C MET A 52 12.31 -0.47 20.71
N PRO A 53 12.87 -1.18 21.71
CA PRO A 53 13.86 -0.59 22.61
C PRO A 53 15.04 0.02 21.86
N TYR A 54 15.54 -0.67 20.83
CA TYR A 54 16.67 -0.19 20.02
C TYR A 54 16.31 1.01 19.14
N HIS A 55 15.15 0.96 18.48
CA HIS A 55 14.71 2.08 17.63
C HIS A 55 14.46 3.35 18.46
N ILE A 56 13.82 3.22 19.62
CA ILE A 56 13.60 4.36 20.51
C ILE A 56 14.92 4.85 21.09
N TYR A 57 15.82 3.96 21.52
CA TYR A 57 17.15 4.33 22.03
C TYR A 57 17.94 5.18 21.02
N LYS A 58 17.89 4.81 19.73
CA LYS A 58 18.54 5.59 18.66
C LYS A 58 17.97 6.99 18.49
N ILE A 59 16.69 7.18 18.78
CA ILE A 59 16.01 8.48 18.64
C ILE A 59 16.31 9.35 19.85
N ILE A 60 16.21 8.81 21.08
CA ILE A 60 16.30 9.61 22.31
C ILE A 60 17.69 9.64 22.97
N GLY A 61 18.61 8.76 22.58
CA GLY A 61 20.00 8.74 23.09
C GLY A 61 20.19 8.29 24.54
N ARG A 62 19.15 7.85 25.24
CA ARG A 62 19.18 7.39 26.66
C ARG A 62 18.57 6.00 26.83
N PRO A 63 18.86 5.27 27.93
CA PRO A 63 18.38 3.90 28.13
C PRO A 63 16.85 3.74 28.01
N VAL A 64 16.40 2.66 27.37
CA VAL A 64 14.96 2.37 27.14
C VAL A 64 14.61 0.96 27.60
N TRP A 65 13.93 0.84 28.72
CA TRP A 65 13.52 -0.44 29.28
C TRP A 65 12.14 -0.87 28.80
N SER A 66 11.86 -2.16 28.72
CA SER A 66 10.56 -2.70 28.31
C SER A 66 10.05 -3.74 29.29
N LEU A 67 8.73 -3.91 29.40
CA LEU A 67 8.17 -5.01 30.18
C LEU A 67 7.94 -6.24 29.29
N ALA A 68 8.45 -7.40 29.70
CA ALA A 68 8.28 -8.66 28.99
C ALA A 68 7.75 -9.77 29.92
N SER A 69 7.03 -10.74 29.34
CA SER A 69 6.51 -11.88 30.10
C SER A 69 7.65 -12.72 30.67
N ASP A 70 7.52 -13.13 31.93
CA ASP A 70 8.45 -14.02 32.64
C ASP A 70 8.85 -15.27 31.84
N HIS A 71 7.93 -15.82 31.04
CA HIS A 71 8.20 -17.01 30.24
C HIS A 71 9.28 -16.82 29.17
N LEU A 72 9.55 -15.58 28.75
CA LEU A 72 10.57 -15.27 27.76
C LEU A 72 11.98 -15.18 28.34
N PHE A 73 12.14 -15.10 29.67
CA PHE A 73 13.44 -14.96 30.33
C PHE A 73 14.15 -16.32 30.54
N LYS A 74 13.82 -17.33 29.73
CA LYS A 74 14.43 -18.67 29.79
C LYS A 74 15.40 -18.88 28.63
N GLY A 75 16.57 -19.45 28.91
CA GLY A 75 17.60 -19.79 27.91
C GLY A 75 18.33 -18.56 27.34
N ALA A 76 18.96 -18.71 26.17
CA ALA A 76 19.74 -17.66 25.52
C ALA A 76 18.94 -16.37 25.23
N LEU A 77 17.63 -16.51 24.99
CA LEU A 77 16.71 -15.38 24.81
C LEU A 77 16.58 -14.52 26.09
N GLY A 78 16.63 -15.13 27.27
CA GLY A 78 16.60 -14.40 28.54
C GLY A 78 17.83 -13.49 28.69
N GLY A 79 19.02 -14.02 28.40
CA GLY A 79 20.26 -13.24 28.39
C GLY A 79 20.23 -12.10 27.36
N PHE A 80 19.62 -12.33 26.19
CA PHE A 80 19.39 -11.26 25.20
C PHE A 80 18.41 -10.19 25.72
N LEU A 81 17.29 -10.60 26.31
CA LEU A 81 16.27 -9.72 26.88
C LEU A 81 16.83 -8.83 28.00
N ASP A 82 17.64 -9.40 28.88
CA ASP A 82 18.36 -8.66 29.92
C ASP A 82 19.32 -7.63 29.30
N ASN A 83 19.98 -7.99 28.19
CA ASN A 83 20.92 -7.12 27.49
C ASN A 83 20.25 -5.97 26.70
N VAL A 84 19.00 -6.14 26.25
CA VAL A 84 18.20 -5.06 25.64
C VAL A 84 17.37 -4.27 26.67
N GLY A 85 17.55 -4.57 27.96
CA GLY A 85 16.88 -3.91 29.08
C GLY A 85 15.39 -4.23 29.20
N ALA A 86 14.98 -5.44 28.84
CA ALA A 86 13.66 -5.94 29.20
C ALA A 86 13.63 -6.36 30.68
N VAL A 87 12.51 -6.10 31.35
CA VAL A 87 12.28 -6.43 32.76
C VAL A 87 11.09 -7.37 32.87
N SER A 88 11.27 -8.47 33.59
CA SER A 88 10.21 -9.47 33.81
C SER A 88 9.01 -8.87 34.54
N THR A 89 7.80 -9.17 34.06
CA THR A 89 6.55 -8.77 34.72
C THR A 89 6.40 -9.31 36.15
N LYS A 90 7.15 -10.37 36.52
CA LYS A 90 7.13 -10.98 37.86
C LYS A 90 8.21 -10.45 38.81
N ASN A 91 9.05 -9.51 38.37
CA ASN A 91 10.05 -8.90 39.24
C ASN A 91 9.34 -8.17 40.42
N PRO A 92 9.63 -8.51 41.69
CA PRO A 92 8.96 -7.92 42.85
C PRO A 92 9.24 -6.42 43.00
N ASP A 93 10.37 -5.93 42.48
CA ASP A 93 10.78 -4.52 42.53
C ASP A 93 10.43 -3.74 41.26
N ARG A 94 9.67 -4.33 40.34
CA ARG A 94 9.34 -3.74 39.04
C ARG A 94 8.81 -2.31 39.15
N ASP A 95 7.77 -2.10 39.96
CA ASP A 95 7.10 -0.80 40.03
C ASP A 95 7.97 0.25 40.72
N ARG A 96 8.74 -0.16 41.74
CA ARG A 96 9.75 0.70 42.40
C ARG A 96 10.84 1.12 41.42
N LEU A 97 11.33 0.20 40.59
CA LEU A 97 12.33 0.48 39.57
C LEU A 97 11.80 1.44 38.49
N ILE A 98 10.57 1.22 38.01
CA ILE A 98 9.92 2.12 37.04
C ILE A 98 9.87 3.54 37.62
N ILE A 99 9.31 3.69 38.81
CA ILE A 99 9.14 5.00 39.45
C ILE A 99 10.51 5.65 39.73
N LYS A 100 11.49 4.92 40.26
CA LYS A 100 12.87 5.43 40.46
C LYS A 100 13.44 6.04 39.18
N SER A 101 13.39 5.29 38.08
CA SER A 101 13.98 5.71 36.81
C SER A 101 13.24 6.87 36.15
N LEU A 102 11.92 6.98 36.35
CA LEU A 102 11.14 8.13 35.89
C LEU A 102 11.35 9.37 36.78
N LEU A 103 11.48 9.20 38.10
CA LEU A 103 11.80 10.27 39.04
C LEU A 103 13.15 10.91 38.72
N THR A 104 14.16 10.08 38.44
CA THR A 104 15.53 10.52 38.12
C THR A 104 15.76 10.85 36.64
N GLY A 105 14.83 10.47 35.75
CA GLY A 105 15.02 10.58 34.30
C GLY A 105 16.06 9.61 33.72
N GLY A 106 16.51 8.62 34.49
CA GLY A 106 17.60 7.71 34.13
C GLY A 106 17.27 6.69 33.02
N ALA A 107 15.99 6.40 32.78
CA ALA A 107 15.55 5.55 31.67
C ALA A 107 14.12 5.89 31.23
N ALA A 108 13.83 5.67 29.93
CA ALA A 108 12.47 5.65 29.40
C ALA A 108 11.90 4.22 29.45
N TRP A 109 10.57 4.09 29.45
CA TRP A 109 9.90 2.79 29.52
C TRP A 109 9.00 2.53 28.32
N ILE A 110 8.99 1.29 27.83
CA ILE A 110 8.02 0.77 26.86
C ILE A 110 7.04 -0.13 27.60
N ILE A 111 5.76 0.20 27.51
CA ILE A 111 4.68 -0.56 28.13
C ILE A 111 3.61 -0.88 27.08
N PHE A 112 3.25 -2.16 26.98
CA PHE A 112 2.19 -2.63 26.08
C PHE A 112 0.85 -2.68 26.83
N PRO A 113 -0.14 -1.84 26.47
CA PRO A 113 -1.37 -1.66 27.26
C PRO A 113 -2.31 -2.87 27.21
N GLU A 114 -2.10 -3.77 26.25
CA GLU A 114 -2.89 -4.99 26.05
C GLU A 114 -2.58 -6.06 27.11
N GLY A 115 -1.41 -6.00 27.76
CA GLY A 115 -1.09 -6.78 28.96
C GLY A 115 -0.97 -8.31 28.79
N GLN A 116 -1.25 -8.85 27.61
CA GLN A 116 -0.92 -10.21 27.20
C GLN A 116 -0.35 -10.16 25.78
N MET A 117 0.69 -10.96 25.56
CA MET A 117 1.56 -10.84 24.38
C MET A 117 0.87 -11.23 23.06
N VAL A 118 -0.17 -12.09 23.07
CA VAL A 118 -0.74 -12.66 21.81
C VAL A 118 -2.22 -13.12 21.90
N LYS A 119 -3.10 -12.60 22.77
CA LYS A 119 -4.41 -13.26 22.99
C LYS A 119 -5.63 -12.36 23.15
N SER A 120 -5.87 -11.42 22.24
CA SER A 120 -7.09 -10.62 22.37
C SER A 120 -7.68 -10.05 21.09
N ARG A 121 -8.98 -10.33 20.89
CA ARG A 121 -9.85 -9.52 20.03
C ARG A 121 -10.16 -8.21 20.75
N LYS A 122 -9.96 -7.08 20.06
CA LYS A 122 -10.33 -5.75 20.55
C LYS A 122 -11.74 -5.46 20.07
N ILE A 123 -12.62 -5.04 20.97
CA ILE A 123 -13.98 -4.62 20.66
C ILE A 123 -14.17 -3.23 21.28
N ILE A 124 -14.60 -2.27 20.47
CA ILE A 124 -15.09 -0.99 20.97
C ILE A 124 -16.59 -1.13 21.16
N GLU A 125 -17.04 -1.19 22.40
CA GLU A 125 -18.46 -1.23 22.73
C GLU A 125 -18.85 0.08 23.44
N LYS A 126 -19.81 0.82 22.86
CA LYS A 126 -20.33 2.09 23.41
C LYS A 126 -19.23 3.11 23.78
N GLY A 127 -18.18 3.21 22.96
CA GLY A 127 -17.08 4.15 23.15
C GLY A 127 -16.04 3.75 24.21
N ARG A 128 -16.07 2.50 24.70
CA ARG A 128 -15.07 1.97 25.66
C ARG A 128 -14.24 0.87 25.00
N PHE A 129 -12.93 0.90 25.22
CA PHE A 129 -12.02 -0.14 24.75
C PHE A 129 -12.16 -1.40 25.60
N VAL A 130 -12.45 -2.54 24.96
CA VAL A 130 -12.52 -3.85 25.59
C VAL A 130 -11.59 -4.82 24.87
N VAL A 131 -10.92 -5.66 25.65
CA VAL A 131 -9.92 -6.64 25.25
C VAL A 131 -10.47 -8.02 25.64
N ALA A 132 -10.72 -8.89 24.67
CA ALA A 132 -11.12 -10.27 24.97
C ALA A 132 -9.92 -11.05 25.53
N ALA A 133 -10.02 -11.61 26.73
CA ALA A 133 -9.02 -12.50 27.34
C ALA A 133 -9.62 -13.90 27.57
N SER A 134 -8.80 -14.92 27.82
CA SER A 134 -9.22 -16.34 27.96
C SER A 134 -10.30 -16.60 29.01
N GLU A 135 -10.52 -15.64 29.91
CA GLU A 135 -11.51 -15.66 31.00
C GLU A 135 -12.75 -14.77 30.73
N GLY A 136 -12.83 -14.12 29.55
CA GLY A 136 -13.93 -13.23 29.15
C GLY A 136 -13.48 -11.84 28.67
N LEU A 137 -14.43 -10.92 28.49
CA LEU A 137 -14.18 -9.53 28.11
C LEU A 137 -13.57 -8.75 29.29
N ARG A 138 -12.34 -8.25 29.12
CA ARG A 138 -11.63 -7.45 30.12
C ARG A 138 -11.26 -6.07 29.57
N ARG A 139 -11.13 -5.05 30.42
CA ARG A 139 -10.58 -3.76 30.00
C ARG A 139 -9.05 -3.84 29.81
N PRO A 140 -8.45 -3.01 28.94
CA PRO A 140 -6.99 -2.86 28.85
C PRO A 140 -6.37 -2.52 30.21
N ARG A 141 -5.08 -2.85 30.40
CA ARG A 141 -4.39 -2.60 31.67
C ARG A 141 -4.00 -1.12 31.77
N SER A 142 -4.41 -0.46 32.85
CA SER A 142 -4.02 0.93 33.15
C SER A 142 -2.58 1.06 33.67
N GLY A 143 -1.75 0.02 33.58
CA GLY A 143 -0.43 -0.05 34.22
C GLY A 143 0.48 1.14 33.89
N ALA A 144 0.57 1.53 32.61
CA ALA A 144 1.33 2.71 32.19
C ALA A 144 0.82 4.01 32.82
N ALA A 145 -0.50 4.24 32.78
CA ALA A 145 -1.12 5.42 33.38
C ALA A 145 -0.92 5.46 34.91
N SER A 146 -1.10 4.32 35.57
CA SER A 146 -0.91 4.18 37.01
C SER A 146 0.53 4.44 37.44
N MET A 147 1.53 3.94 36.68
CA MET A 147 2.94 4.20 36.96
C MET A 147 3.31 5.68 36.75
N ALA A 148 2.81 6.30 35.68
CA ALA A 148 3.05 7.73 35.45
C ALA A 148 2.43 8.61 36.54
N LEU A 149 1.17 8.36 36.92
CA LEU A 149 0.48 9.11 37.98
C LEU A 149 1.15 8.93 39.34
N ARG A 150 1.56 7.70 39.69
CA ARG A 150 2.31 7.44 40.93
C ARG A 150 3.66 8.14 40.93
N THR A 151 4.36 8.16 39.79
CA THR A 151 5.63 8.88 39.67
C THR A 151 5.44 10.37 39.97
N GLU A 152 4.43 11.00 39.37
CA GLU A 152 4.16 12.42 39.60
C GLU A 152 3.65 12.71 41.02
N PHE A 153 2.92 11.78 41.62
CA PHE A 153 2.54 11.86 43.04
C PHE A 153 3.78 11.92 43.94
N TYR A 154 4.69 10.96 43.79
CA TYR A 154 5.92 10.91 44.58
C TYR A 154 6.87 12.07 44.27
N ARG A 155 6.96 12.53 43.01
CA ARG A 155 7.77 13.70 42.61
C ARG A 155 7.34 14.95 43.39
N ARG A 156 6.03 15.24 43.41
CA ARG A 156 5.48 16.41 44.10
C ARG A 156 5.57 16.27 45.60
N ARG A 157 5.30 15.07 46.13
CA ARG A 157 5.41 14.79 47.57
C ARG A 157 6.84 14.94 48.07
N LEU A 158 7.84 14.37 47.38
CA LEU A 158 9.25 14.53 47.73
C LEU A 158 9.67 15.99 47.79
N LYS A 159 9.34 16.79 46.75
CA LYS A 159 9.68 18.23 46.74
C LYS A 159 8.99 19.05 47.83
N HIS A 160 7.76 18.68 48.17
CA HIS A 160 7.04 19.36 49.24
C HIS A 160 7.60 18.99 50.63
N LEU A 161 7.86 17.70 50.85
CA LEU A 161 8.38 17.20 52.13
C LEU A 161 9.85 17.56 52.36
N ASP A 162 10.64 17.78 51.31
CA ASP A 162 12.03 18.24 51.45
C ASP A 162 12.13 19.55 52.26
N ALA A 163 11.14 20.43 52.10
CA ALA A 163 11.06 21.69 52.85
C ALA A 163 10.36 21.55 54.22
N GLU A 164 9.30 20.73 54.31
CA GLU A 164 8.41 20.68 55.49
C GLU A 164 8.73 19.54 56.47
N MET A 165 9.21 18.39 55.97
CA MET A 165 9.48 17.18 56.75
C MET A 165 10.66 16.36 56.17
N PRO A 166 11.92 16.80 56.38
CA PRO A 166 13.11 16.18 55.79
C PRO A 166 13.30 14.69 56.14
N ASP A 167 12.86 14.26 57.33
CA ASP A 167 12.96 12.86 57.76
C ASP A 167 12.09 11.93 56.90
N GLU A 168 10.87 12.35 56.56
CA GLU A 168 9.97 11.58 55.69
C GLU A 168 10.43 11.64 54.24
N ALA A 169 10.97 12.77 53.77
CA ALA A 169 11.60 12.87 52.47
C ALA A 169 12.77 11.89 52.33
N SER A 170 13.64 11.82 53.33
CA SER A 170 14.78 10.88 53.39
C SER A 170 14.34 9.42 53.34
N ARG A 171 13.29 9.06 54.08
CA ARG A 171 12.71 7.71 54.05
C ARG A 171 12.16 7.34 52.66
N LEU A 172 11.47 8.28 51.99
CA LEU A 172 10.96 8.05 50.63
C LEU A 172 12.10 7.98 49.59
N LEU A 173 13.18 8.74 49.76
CA LEU A 173 14.39 8.62 48.94
C LEU A 173 15.03 7.23 49.10
N GLU A 174 15.13 6.72 50.34
CA GLU A 174 15.65 5.37 50.62
C GLU A 174 14.77 4.28 49.99
N LEU A 175 13.44 4.43 50.05
CA LEU A 175 12.47 3.52 49.42
C LEU A 175 12.72 3.35 47.90
N PHE A 176 13.09 4.45 47.22
CA PHE A 176 13.43 4.43 45.79
C PHE A 176 14.93 4.29 45.52
N ARG A 177 15.77 4.19 46.56
CA ARG A 177 17.24 4.18 46.46
C ARG A 177 17.78 5.36 45.64
N ILE A 178 17.32 6.57 45.96
CA ILE A 178 17.77 7.85 45.40
C ILE A 178 18.61 8.53 46.49
N GLU A 179 19.75 9.12 46.14
CA GLU A 179 20.70 9.64 47.15
C GLU A 179 20.24 10.99 47.71
N SER A 180 19.62 11.83 46.89
CA SER A 180 19.18 13.17 47.30
C SER A 180 18.02 13.69 46.43
N VAL A 181 17.29 14.70 46.91
CA VAL A 181 16.15 15.29 46.18
C VAL A 181 16.59 15.98 44.89
N GLU A 182 17.82 16.48 44.81
CA GLU A 182 18.39 17.09 43.60
C GLU A 182 18.51 16.10 42.43
N GLN A 183 18.57 14.80 42.70
CA GLN A 183 18.53 13.76 41.65
C GLN A 183 17.13 13.58 41.05
N VAL A 184 16.08 14.11 41.68
CA VAL A 184 14.70 14.06 41.18
C VAL A 184 14.50 15.18 40.17
N THR A 185 14.22 14.84 38.92
CA THR A 185 14.10 15.86 37.86
C THR A 185 12.91 16.82 38.07
N ASP A 186 13.05 18.06 37.60
CA ASP A 186 11.97 19.04 37.56
C ASP A 186 10.93 18.79 36.47
N ARG A 187 11.27 17.93 35.50
CA ARG A 187 10.42 17.70 34.34
C ARG A 187 9.33 16.66 34.65
N ASN A 188 8.11 16.99 34.23
CA ASN A 188 6.95 16.12 34.43
C ASN A 188 7.01 14.88 33.53
N THR A 189 6.54 13.75 34.06
CA THR A 189 6.42 12.49 33.34
C THR A 189 5.37 12.59 32.23
N CYS A 190 5.74 12.19 31.02
CA CYS A 190 4.86 12.18 29.86
C CYS A 190 4.65 10.76 29.33
N ILE A 191 3.46 10.49 28.81
CA ILE A 191 3.15 9.27 28.07
C ILE A 191 3.15 9.58 26.58
N VAL A 192 3.96 8.85 25.79
CA VAL A 192 3.98 8.98 24.33
C VAL A 192 3.27 7.76 23.72
N PRO A 193 2.08 7.93 23.10
CA PRO A 193 1.43 6.84 22.38
C PRO A 193 2.21 6.52 21.11
N VAL A 194 2.34 5.23 20.78
CA VAL A 194 3.06 4.75 19.60
C VAL A 194 2.19 3.72 18.88
N ASN A 195 1.98 3.94 17.57
CA ASN A 195 1.36 2.97 16.68
C ASN A 195 2.42 2.31 15.79
N ILE A 196 2.34 1.00 15.64
CA ILE A 196 3.12 0.18 14.72
C ILE A 196 2.15 -0.51 13.78
N THR A 197 2.38 -0.37 12.48
CA THR A 197 1.62 -1.04 11.43
C THR A 197 2.58 -1.79 10.49
N TYR A 198 2.16 -2.99 10.04
CA TYR A 198 2.93 -3.85 9.12
C TYR A 198 2.25 -3.93 7.76
N PHE A 199 3.02 -3.89 6.66
CA PHE A 199 2.49 -4.09 5.32
C PHE A 199 3.57 -4.54 4.30
N PRO A 200 3.30 -5.49 3.39
CA PRO A 200 2.19 -6.44 3.45
C PRO A 200 2.38 -7.35 4.66
N LEU A 201 1.29 -7.80 5.25
CA LEU A 201 1.34 -8.54 6.51
C LEU A 201 1.74 -10.03 6.31
N ARG A 202 2.44 -10.32 5.21
CA ARG A 202 2.67 -11.66 4.68
C ARG A 202 4.01 -11.71 3.96
N ALA A 203 4.91 -12.54 4.46
CA ALA A 203 6.06 -13.00 3.72
C ALA A 203 5.86 -14.46 3.32
N ARG A 204 6.28 -14.80 2.09
CA ARG A 204 6.08 -16.12 1.50
C ARG A 204 6.78 -17.20 2.34
N GLU A 205 6.12 -18.36 2.52
CA GLU A 205 6.69 -19.53 3.21
C GLU A 205 7.98 -20.09 2.54
N ASN A 206 8.34 -19.64 1.33
CA ASN A 206 9.37 -20.28 0.50
C ASN A 206 10.84 -19.88 0.79
N ILE A 207 11.17 -19.20 1.88
CA ILE A 207 12.58 -18.77 2.15
C ILE A 207 13.12 -19.28 3.50
N LEU A 208 12.30 -19.96 4.31
CA LEU A 208 12.67 -20.28 5.68
C LEU A 208 13.40 -21.61 5.90
N SER A 209 13.32 -22.59 4.99
CA SER A 209 13.97 -23.88 5.22
C SER A 209 15.50 -23.78 5.27
N ASP A 210 16.10 -22.80 4.59
CA ASP A 210 17.56 -22.71 4.44
C ASP A 210 18.26 -21.82 5.48
N MET A 211 17.51 -20.96 6.20
CA MET A 211 18.10 -19.99 7.14
C MET A 211 17.98 -20.40 8.61
N ALA A 212 16.99 -21.23 8.96
CA ALA A 212 16.78 -21.67 10.34
C ALA A 212 17.96 -22.50 10.90
N SER A 213 18.77 -23.11 10.03
CA SER A 213 19.86 -24.01 10.41
C SER A 213 21.21 -23.34 10.70
N ARG A 214 21.38 -22.02 10.47
CA ARG A 214 22.72 -21.38 10.54
C ARG A 214 22.95 -20.35 11.63
N PHE A 215 21.91 -19.86 12.32
CA PHE A 215 22.08 -18.68 13.19
C PHE A 215 21.37 -18.71 14.54
N ILE A 216 20.74 -19.84 14.91
CA ILE A 216 20.03 -19.96 16.18
C ILE A 216 20.20 -21.38 16.72
N GLU A 217 21.36 -21.69 17.31
CA GLU A 217 21.62 -23.02 17.91
C GLU A 217 21.12 -23.14 19.37
N ASP A 218 20.69 -22.04 20.03
CA ASP A 218 20.43 -22.03 21.49
C ASP A 218 19.03 -21.50 21.93
N LEU A 219 18.04 -21.43 21.03
CA LEU A 219 16.65 -21.15 21.43
C LEU A 219 15.92 -22.48 21.71
N PRO A 220 15.13 -22.58 22.79
CA PRO A 220 14.31 -23.78 23.02
C PRO A 220 13.37 -24.01 21.83
N ASP A 221 13.32 -25.24 21.31
CA ASP A 221 12.58 -25.61 20.08
C ASP A 221 11.17 -25.02 20.04
N ARG A 222 10.45 -25.04 21.17
CA ARG A 222 9.08 -24.51 21.30
C ARG A 222 8.96 -22.99 21.08
N ILE A 223 9.96 -22.21 21.47
CA ILE A 223 9.95 -20.75 21.29
C ILE A 223 10.40 -20.39 19.88
N LEU A 224 11.37 -21.12 19.34
CA LEU A 224 11.71 -21.05 17.92
C LEU A 224 10.49 -21.38 17.06
N GLU A 225 9.77 -22.44 17.37
CA GLU A 225 8.53 -22.81 16.69
C GLU A 225 7.49 -21.69 16.80
N GLU A 226 7.26 -21.08 17.97
CA GLU A 226 6.31 -19.96 18.13
C GLU A 226 6.75 -18.66 17.42
N ILE A 227 8.04 -18.30 17.49
CA ILE A 227 8.62 -17.15 16.78
C ILE A 227 8.63 -17.40 15.27
N MET A 228 8.84 -18.64 14.82
CA MET A 228 8.75 -19.01 13.42
C MET A 228 7.28 -19.05 12.97
N THR A 229 6.36 -19.50 13.80
CA THR A 229 4.91 -19.50 13.50
C THR A 229 4.38 -18.07 13.32
N GLU A 230 4.85 -17.10 14.12
CA GLU A 230 4.48 -15.67 14.01
C GLU A 230 5.39 -14.90 13.03
N GLY A 231 6.66 -15.26 12.93
CA GLY A 231 7.71 -14.59 12.16
C GLY A 231 7.77 -14.99 10.69
N THR A 232 7.26 -16.17 10.32
CA THR A 232 7.05 -16.56 8.91
C THR A 232 6.17 -15.54 8.19
N MET A 233 5.26 -14.86 8.90
CA MET A 233 4.43 -13.78 8.34
C MET A 233 5.23 -12.50 7.99
N LEU A 234 6.46 -12.34 8.50
CA LEU A 234 7.23 -11.08 8.43
C LEU A 234 8.62 -11.21 7.79
N LEU A 235 8.99 -12.40 7.31
CA LEU A 235 10.35 -12.68 6.85
C LEU A 235 10.55 -12.35 5.36
N SER A 236 11.09 -11.15 5.13
CA SER A 236 11.46 -10.51 3.87
C SER A 236 10.35 -9.70 3.18
N GLY A 237 10.65 -8.43 2.89
CA GLY A 237 9.79 -7.57 2.07
C GLY A 237 8.65 -6.85 2.80
N VAL A 238 8.63 -6.87 4.14
CA VAL A 238 7.62 -6.15 4.95
C VAL A 238 8.11 -4.74 5.30
N ASP A 239 7.28 -3.76 5.02
CA ASP A 239 7.42 -2.38 5.49
C ASP A 239 6.78 -2.27 6.89
N ILE A 240 7.49 -1.60 7.81
CA ILE A 240 7.02 -1.34 9.18
C ILE A 240 6.91 0.17 9.36
N ASP A 241 5.70 0.67 9.59
CA ASP A 241 5.45 2.07 9.91
C ASP A 241 5.29 2.24 11.42
N ILE A 242 6.17 3.05 12.01
CA ILE A 242 6.16 3.44 13.42
C ILE A 242 5.76 4.91 13.50
N ARG A 243 4.68 5.21 14.23
CA ARG A 243 4.17 6.58 14.41
C ARG A 243 4.10 6.95 15.89
N PHE A 244 4.83 7.99 16.27
CA PHE A 244 4.76 8.61 17.58
C PHE A 244 3.67 9.70 17.59
N GLY A 245 2.77 9.63 18.55
CA GLY A 245 1.72 10.62 18.74
C GLY A 245 2.10 11.70 19.73
N GLU A 246 1.22 12.68 19.86
CA GLU A 246 1.36 13.78 20.82
C GLU A 246 1.56 13.28 22.25
N PRO A 247 2.50 13.88 23.02
CA PRO A 247 2.74 13.49 24.39
C PRO A 247 1.55 13.85 25.28
N ILE A 248 1.19 12.94 26.17
CA ILE A 248 0.17 13.12 27.18
C ILE A 248 0.85 13.53 28.47
N HIS A 249 0.60 14.77 28.89
CA HIS A 249 1.09 15.31 30.15
C HIS A 249 0.24 14.79 31.30
N VAL A 250 0.79 13.85 32.07
CA VAL A 250 0.06 13.15 33.13
C VAL A 250 -0.25 14.08 34.31
N PHE A 251 0.56 15.13 34.47
CA PHE A 251 0.37 16.18 35.46
C PHE A 251 -1.04 16.82 35.41
N ASP A 252 -1.60 17.02 34.22
CA ASP A 252 -2.90 17.68 34.02
C ASP A 252 -4.06 16.91 34.64
N TYR A 253 -3.87 15.61 34.91
CA TYR A 253 -4.86 14.72 35.51
C TYR A 253 -4.82 14.70 37.04
N MET A 254 -3.90 15.45 37.65
CA MET A 254 -3.63 15.38 39.10
C MET A 254 -4.21 16.53 39.91
N ASP A 255 -4.78 17.57 39.30
CA ASP A 255 -5.34 18.71 40.02
C ASP A 255 -6.72 18.38 40.64
N LYS A 256 -6.69 17.54 41.68
CA LYS A 256 -7.84 17.17 42.50
C LYS A 256 -7.54 17.46 43.97
N PRO A 257 -8.49 18.03 44.74
CA PRO A 257 -8.27 18.33 46.15
C PRO A 257 -7.78 17.14 46.98
N ALA A 258 -8.36 15.95 46.77
CA ALA A 258 -7.94 14.73 47.47
C ALA A 258 -6.46 14.37 47.20
N ILE A 259 -6.01 14.46 45.95
CA ILE A 259 -4.62 14.17 45.57
C ILE A 259 -3.67 15.22 46.18
N ARG A 260 -4.05 16.50 46.15
CA ARG A 260 -3.25 17.58 46.76
C ARG A 260 -3.09 17.39 48.27
N ASN A 261 -4.17 17.01 48.96
CA ASN A 261 -4.15 16.74 50.40
C ASN A 261 -3.22 15.57 50.73
N ASP A 262 -3.23 14.49 49.94
CA ASP A 262 -2.34 13.34 50.14
C ASP A 262 -0.87 13.71 49.84
N ILE A 263 -0.62 14.58 48.86
CA ILE A 263 0.74 15.11 48.56
C ILE A 263 1.27 15.92 49.76
N SER A 264 0.44 16.77 50.37
CA SER A 264 0.82 17.61 51.51
C SER A 264 0.63 16.95 52.88
N SER A 265 0.22 15.67 52.92
CA SER A 265 -0.06 15.00 54.19
C SER A 265 1.22 14.69 54.95
N HIS A 266 1.25 15.03 56.24
CA HIS A 266 2.35 14.69 57.15
C HIS A 266 2.31 13.23 57.62
N HIS A 267 1.28 12.46 57.25
CA HIS A 267 1.23 11.04 57.55
C HIS A 267 2.24 10.25 56.71
N LYS A 268 2.82 9.22 57.30
CA LYS A 268 3.65 8.26 56.57
C LYS A 268 2.78 7.49 55.57
N ILE A 269 3.24 7.45 54.32
CA ILE A 269 2.57 6.72 53.23
C ILE A 269 3.61 5.76 52.64
N ASP A 270 3.38 4.46 52.78
CA ASP A 270 4.17 3.42 52.13
C ASP A 270 3.69 3.12 50.71
N PHE A 271 4.53 2.40 49.96
CA PHE A 271 4.35 2.18 48.52
C PHE A 271 3.01 1.55 48.13
N ASP A 272 2.54 0.62 48.95
CA ASP A 272 1.34 -0.18 48.72
C ASP A 272 0.16 0.26 49.61
N ASP A 273 0.30 1.37 50.34
CA ASP A 273 -0.74 1.88 51.22
C ASP A 273 -1.98 2.34 50.45
N ALA A 274 -3.14 2.16 51.08
CA ALA A 274 -4.38 2.74 50.61
C ALA A 274 -4.42 4.22 51.00
N ILE A 275 -4.24 5.11 50.02
CA ILE A 275 -4.37 6.55 50.25
C ILE A 275 -5.81 7.05 49.99
N PRO A 276 -6.28 8.08 50.70
CA PRO A 276 -7.63 8.66 50.49
C PRO A 276 -7.95 9.02 49.04
N SER A 277 -6.96 9.46 48.26
CA SER A 277 -7.12 9.80 46.85
C SER A 277 -7.04 8.63 45.88
N LEU A 278 -6.95 7.37 46.36
CA LEU A 278 -6.76 6.19 45.52
C LEU A 278 -7.82 6.05 44.42
N ASP A 279 -9.08 6.33 44.73
CA ASP A 279 -10.17 6.27 43.75
C ASP A 279 -10.10 7.40 42.72
N GLU A 280 -9.67 8.60 43.12
CA GLU A 280 -9.43 9.71 42.19
C GLU A 280 -8.22 9.41 41.29
N MET A 281 -7.14 8.84 41.82
CA MET A 281 -6.00 8.37 41.01
C MET A 281 -6.41 7.26 40.04
N ARG A 282 -7.29 6.34 40.44
CA ARG A 282 -7.84 5.30 39.54
C ARG A 282 -8.70 5.91 38.44
N LYS A 283 -9.49 6.94 38.72
CA LYS A 283 -10.27 7.67 37.71
C LYS A 283 -9.36 8.42 36.74
N ALA A 284 -8.34 9.12 37.25
CA ALA A 284 -7.32 9.78 36.42
C ALA A 284 -6.59 8.77 35.52
N ALA A 285 -6.19 7.62 36.06
CA ALA A 285 -5.52 6.57 35.29
C ALA A 285 -6.38 6.02 34.16
N ARG A 286 -7.71 5.92 34.37
CA ARG A 286 -8.66 5.52 33.32
C ARG A 286 -8.79 6.56 32.24
N ALA A 287 -8.85 7.85 32.60
CA ALA A 287 -8.93 8.94 31.62
C ALA A 287 -7.68 8.99 30.72
N VAL A 288 -6.49 8.85 31.32
CA VAL A 288 -5.21 8.77 30.60
C VAL A 288 -5.17 7.51 29.71
N LEU A 289 -5.63 6.36 30.21
CA LEU A 289 -5.76 5.12 29.44
C LEU A 289 -6.62 5.30 28.19
N ASP A 290 -7.82 5.85 28.35
CA ASP A 290 -8.73 6.05 27.21
C ASP A 290 -8.13 7.02 26.18
N GLN A 291 -7.39 8.05 26.64
CA GLN A 291 -6.72 9.01 25.77
C GLN A 291 -5.59 8.36 24.95
N TYR A 292 -4.63 7.67 25.58
CA TYR A 292 -3.53 7.07 24.82
C TYR A 292 -4.02 5.91 23.95
N MET A 293 -5.03 5.13 24.37
CA MET A 293 -5.57 4.06 23.53
C MET A 293 -6.24 4.65 22.28
N SER A 294 -7.02 5.72 22.44
CA SER A 294 -7.60 6.45 21.32
C SER A 294 -6.52 7.00 20.38
N ALA A 295 -5.47 7.63 20.93
CA ALA A 295 -4.36 8.15 20.14
C ALA A 295 -3.66 7.06 19.33
N ILE A 296 -3.30 5.94 19.96
CA ILE A 296 -2.63 4.80 19.30
C ILE A 296 -3.42 4.31 18.09
N TYR A 297 -4.73 4.06 18.20
CA TYR A 297 -5.50 3.50 17.08
C TYR A 297 -5.93 4.53 16.04
N ARG A 298 -6.02 5.81 16.40
CA ARG A 298 -6.21 6.87 15.40
C ARG A 298 -4.99 7.03 14.49
N MET A 299 -3.83 6.59 14.95
CA MET A 299 -2.56 6.62 14.24
C MET A 299 -2.30 5.42 13.31
N THR A 300 -3.20 4.44 13.25
CA THR A 300 -3.05 3.27 12.38
C THR A 300 -2.84 3.70 10.92
N THR A 301 -1.79 3.17 10.30
CA THR A 301 -1.44 3.48 8.92
C THR A 301 -2.23 2.56 7.97
N VAL A 302 -3.24 3.10 7.30
CA VAL A 302 -4.15 2.34 6.44
C VAL A 302 -3.39 1.81 5.22
N ASN A 303 -3.61 0.55 4.86
CA ASN A 303 -2.97 -0.13 3.73
C ASN A 303 -3.99 -1.00 2.96
N LEU A 304 -3.57 -1.67 1.87
CA LEU A 304 -4.50 -2.46 1.05
C LEU A 304 -5.12 -3.64 1.81
N ASP A 305 -4.36 -4.32 2.68
CA ASP A 305 -4.86 -5.44 3.49
C ASP A 305 -5.99 -4.98 4.43
N HIS A 306 -5.84 -3.80 5.04
CA HIS A 306 -6.89 -3.17 5.83
C HIS A 306 -8.15 -2.90 4.99
N LEU A 307 -8.00 -2.31 3.80
CA LEU A 307 -9.13 -2.00 2.93
C LEU A 307 -9.86 -3.26 2.45
N PHE A 308 -9.13 -4.28 2.01
CA PHE A 308 -9.73 -5.55 1.57
C PHE A 308 -10.44 -6.26 2.72
N SER A 309 -9.79 -6.37 3.88
CA SER A 309 -10.33 -7.04 5.07
C SER A 309 -11.59 -6.35 5.59
N SER A 310 -11.55 -5.03 5.78
CA SER A 310 -12.73 -4.26 6.21
C SER A 310 -13.84 -4.27 5.17
N MET A 311 -13.53 -4.21 3.87
CA MET A 311 -14.54 -4.30 2.81
C MET A 311 -15.22 -5.68 2.82
N LEU A 312 -14.45 -6.77 2.93
CA LEU A 312 -14.97 -8.13 3.00
C LEU A 312 -15.89 -8.33 4.22
N LYS A 313 -15.47 -7.84 5.39
CA LYS A 313 -16.28 -7.79 6.62
C LYS A 313 -17.59 -7.03 6.39
N ALA A 314 -17.52 -5.85 5.77
CA ALA A 314 -18.66 -4.93 5.56
C ALA A 314 -19.65 -5.33 4.44
N LEU A 315 -19.30 -6.28 3.55
CA LEU A 315 -20.18 -6.69 2.46
C LEU A 315 -21.54 -7.22 2.97
N PRO A 316 -22.69 -6.76 2.44
CA PRO A 316 -24.00 -7.22 2.90
C PRO A 316 -24.35 -8.64 2.43
N ARG A 317 -23.81 -9.07 1.27
CA ARG A 317 -24.05 -10.40 0.70
C ARG A 317 -22.91 -11.35 1.03
N ARG A 318 -23.25 -12.64 1.16
CA ARG A 318 -22.27 -13.71 1.36
C ARG A 318 -21.41 -13.98 0.11
N SER A 319 -21.97 -13.80 -1.09
CA SER A 319 -21.26 -14.01 -2.35
C SER A 319 -20.99 -12.68 -3.08
N THR A 320 -19.79 -12.56 -3.66
CA THR A 320 -19.37 -11.47 -4.56
C THR A 320 -18.38 -11.99 -5.58
N THR A 321 -18.18 -11.30 -6.70
CA THR A 321 -17.02 -11.57 -7.56
C THR A 321 -15.77 -10.89 -7.00
N GLU A 322 -14.60 -11.47 -7.26
CA GLU A 322 -13.28 -10.91 -6.93
C GLU A 322 -13.13 -9.48 -7.47
N MET A 323 -13.46 -9.30 -8.76
CA MET A 323 -13.41 -8.01 -9.42
C MET A 323 -14.37 -6.97 -8.81
N ASN A 324 -15.52 -7.39 -8.25
CA ASN A 324 -16.40 -6.45 -7.55
C ASN A 324 -15.79 -5.99 -6.21
N LEU A 325 -15.07 -6.85 -5.50
CA LEU A 325 -14.34 -6.46 -4.29
C LEU A 325 -13.18 -5.52 -4.65
N ARG A 326 -12.36 -5.88 -5.64
CA ARG A 326 -11.27 -5.04 -6.16
C ARG A 326 -11.76 -3.64 -6.56
N ARG A 327 -12.88 -3.54 -7.28
CA ARG A 327 -13.51 -2.25 -7.63
C ARG A 327 -13.92 -1.43 -6.41
N LYS A 328 -14.49 -2.05 -5.38
CA LYS A 328 -14.89 -1.33 -4.15
C LYS A 328 -13.67 -0.83 -3.38
N VAL A 329 -12.61 -1.63 -3.30
CA VAL A 329 -11.34 -1.22 -2.68
C VAL A 329 -10.68 -0.09 -3.48
N PHE A 330 -10.65 -0.19 -4.81
CA PHE A 330 -10.19 0.88 -5.69
C PHE A 330 -10.96 2.19 -5.47
N ASP A 331 -12.29 2.13 -5.34
CA ASP A 331 -13.13 3.32 -5.11
C ASP A 331 -12.78 4.00 -3.77
N ILE A 332 -12.54 3.23 -2.70
CA ILE A 332 -12.09 3.78 -1.42
C ILE A 332 -10.68 4.37 -1.55
N ALA A 333 -9.74 3.58 -2.08
CA ALA A 333 -8.33 3.95 -2.13
C ALA A 333 -8.08 5.20 -2.97
N SER A 334 -8.71 5.30 -4.14
CA SER A 334 -8.44 6.37 -5.10
C SER A 334 -9.30 7.63 -4.91
N ARG A 335 -10.51 7.52 -4.31
CA ARG A 335 -11.43 8.66 -4.20
C ARG A 335 -11.74 9.10 -2.78
N VAL A 336 -11.71 8.19 -1.81
CA VAL A 336 -12.12 8.49 -0.44
C VAL A 336 -10.91 8.84 0.40
N LEU A 337 -9.87 7.99 0.39
CA LEU A 337 -8.69 8.17 1.24
C LEU A 337 -7.99 9.54 1.09
N PRO A 338 -7.83 10.10 -0.13
CA PRO A 338 -7.21 11.42 -0.29
C PRO A 338 -7.98 12.57 0.40
N SER A 339 -9.23 12.34 0.81
CA SER A 339 -10.09 13.33 1.48
C SER A 339 -10.31 13.05 2.96
N THR A 340 -9.53 12.14 3.56
CA THR A 340 -9.67 11.72 4.96
C THR A 340 -8.42 12.01 5.77
N ASP A 341 -8.57 12.30 7.05
CA ASP A 341 -7.47 12.56 8.00
C ASP A 341 -6.78 11.26 8.49
N VAL A 342 -6.81 10.19 7.70
CA VAL A 342 -6.17 8.92 8.07
C VAL A 342 -4.76 8.86 7.49
N TYR A 343 -3.85 8.27 8.25
CA TYR A 343 -2.53 7.97 7.73
C TYR A 343 -2.62 6.81 6.73
N VAL A 344 -1.90 6.91 5.61
CA VAL A 344 -1.88 5.90 4.55
C VAL A 344 -0.48 5.40 4.31
N HIS A 345 -0.36 4.11 4.00
CA HIS A 345 0.91 3.49 3.63
C HIS A 345 1.36 3.98 2.25
N SER A 346 2.66 4.09 1.99
CA SER A 346 3.21 4.60 0.71
C SER A 346 2.76 3.82 -0.53
N SER A 347 2.36 2.55 -0.36
CA SER A 347 1.81 1.75 -1.46
C SER A 347 0.49 2.31 -2.00
N LEU A 348 -0.25 3.04 -1.18
CA LEU A 348 -1.51 3.70 -1.54
C LEU A 348 -1.32 5.11 -2.15
N GLU A 349 -0.11 5.68 -2.07
CA GLU A 349 0.21 6.98 -2.71
C GLU A 349 0.32 6.86 -4.23
N LYS A 350 0.64 5.66 -4.72
CA LYS A 350 0.70 5.37 -6.16
C LYS A 350 -0.69 5.12 -6.74
N SER A 351 -0.78 5.11 -8.05
CA SER A 351 -2.01 4.73 -8.75
C SER A 351 -2.42 3.31 -8.39
N GLN A 352 -3.69 3.13 -8.00
CA GLN A 352 -4.24 1.81 -7.66
C GLN A 352 -4.88 1.11 -8.87
N LEU A 353 -4.54 1.55 -10.08
CA LEU A 353 -5.17 1.12 -11.33
C LEU A 353 -5.02 -0.38 -11.59
N ASP A 354 -3.93 -0.98 -11.14
CA ASP A 354 -3.64 -2.43 -11.26
C ASP A 354 -4.72 -3.30 -10.60
N LEU A 355 -5.41 -2.76 -9.59
CA LEU A 355 -6.56 -3.43 -8.98
C LEU A 355 -7.73 -3.62 -9.97
N LEU A 356 -7.75 -2.91 -11.10
CA LEU A 356 -8.79 -3.01 -12.13
C LEU A 356 -8.31 -3.74 -13.41
N THR A 357 -7.02 -4.04 -13.51
CA THR A 357 -6.40 -4.70 -14.67
C THR A 357 -5.85 -6.08 -14.27
N ASP A 358 -4.53 -6.26 -14.26
CA ASP A 358 -3.79 -7.50 -14.10
C ASP A 358 -3.28 -7.77 -12.67
N ASP A 359 -3.46 -6.81 -11.75
CA ASP A 359 -2.88 -6.87 -10.41
C ASP A 359 -1.35 -7.08 -10.47
N GLY A 360 -0.66 -6.25 -11.27
CA GLY A 360 0.78 -6.39 -11.54
C GLY A 360 1.69 -6.49 -10.32
N HIS A 361 1.29 -5.88 -9.18
CA HIS A 361 2.00 -5.98 -7.91
C HIS A 361 1.62 -7.22 -7.07
N GLY A 362 0.58 -7.95 -7.46
CA GLY A 362 0.11 -9.16 -6.76
C GLY A 362 -0.67 -8.91 -5.48
N TYR A 363 -0.97 -7.67 -5.10
CA TYR A 363 -1.61 -7.37 -3.80
C TYR A 363 -2.97 -8.03 -3.65
N ALA A 364 -3.83 -7.97 -4.68
CA ALA A 364 -5.15 -8.60 -4.59
C ALA A 364 -5.02 -10.13 -4.61
N ARG A 365 -4.19 -10.69 -5.49
CA ARG A 365 -3.92 -12.12 -5.60
C ARG A 365 -3.41 -12.70 -4.29
N ASP A 366 -2.40 -12.06 -3.70
CA ASP A 366 -1.81 -12.46 -2.43
C ASP A 366 -2.83 -12.29 -1.29
N PHE A 367 -3.66 -11.22 -1.34
CA PHE A 367 -4.75 -11.04 -0.39
C PHE A 367 -5.70 -12.25 -0.39
N PHE A 368 -6.22 -12.61 -1.56
CA PHE A 368 -7.19 -13.69 -1.74
C PHE A 368 -6.62 -15.07 -1.48
N ALA A 369 -5.35 -15.32 -1.83
CA ALA A 369 -4.70 -16.60 -1.58
C ALA A 369 -4.76 -16.99 -0.09
N VAL A 370 -4.40 -16.08 0.81
CA VAL A 370 -4.49 -16.35 2.26
C VAL A 370 -5.94 -16.35 2.75
N ALA A 371 -6.82 -15.54 2.14
CA ALA A 371 -8.23 -15.57 2.50
C ALA A 371 -8.85 -16.95 2.24
N GLU A 372 -8.42 -17.61 1.16
CA GLU A 372 -8.80 -18.98 0.80
C GLU A 372 -8.10 -20.00 1.71
N GLU A 373 -6.78 -19.88 1.92
CA GLU A 373 -5.99 -20.74 2.81
C GLU A 373 -6.55 -20.78 4.24
N LYS A 374 -6.90 -19.61 4.79
CA LYS A 374 -7.48 -19.46 6.14
C LYS A 374 -8.99 -19.68 6.17
N SER A 375 -9.58 -20.19 5.08
CA SER A 375 -11.00 -20.56 5.02
C SER A 375 -11.97 -19.40 5.33
N VAL A 376 -11.53 -18.15 5.10
CA VAL A 376 -12.35 -16.93 5.26
C VAL A 376 -13.25 -16.71 4.03
N VAL A 377 -12.74 -17.08 2.86
CA VAL A 377 -13.49 -17.09 1.60
C VAL A 377 -13.30 -18.40 0.86
N TYR A 378 -14.31 -18.82 0.11
CA TYR A 378 -14.26 -19.99 -0.75
C TYR A 378 -14.56 -19.59 -2.19
N ARG A 379 -13.78 -20.10 -3.13
CA ARG A 379 -14.00 -19.86 -4.57
C ARG A 379 -14.99 -20.90 -5.12
N ARG A 380 -16.17 -20.45 -5.56
CA ARG A 380 -17.20 -21.30 -6.18
C ARG A 380 -17.73 -20.67 -7.46
N GLY A 381 -17.58 -21.36 -8.59
CA GLY A 381 -18.15 -20.93 -9.88
C GLY A 381 -17.79 -19.49 -10.30
N GLY A 382 -16.55 -19.05 -10.06
CA GLY A 382 -16.10 -17.68 -10.36
C GLY A 382 -16.58 -16.61 -9.38
N THR A 383 -17.20 -17.01 -8.27
CA THR A 383 -17.57 -16.13 -7.14
C THR A 383 -16.77 -16.47 -5.89
N LEU A 384 -16.62 -15.49 -5.02
CA LEU A 384 -16.07 -15.59 -3.68
C LEU A 384 -17.24 -15.63 -2.69
N GLU A 385 -17.35 -16.72 -1.94
CA GLU A 385 -18.29 -16.86 -0.84
C GLU A 385 -17.55 -16.63 0.47
N LYS A 386 -17.93 -15.58 1.21
CA LYS A 386 -17.35 -15.30 2.53
C LYS A 386 -18.03 -16.15 3.60
N ASP A 387 -17.23 -16.71 4.49
CA ASP A 387 -17.74 -17.33 5.70
C ASP A 387 -18.06 -16.25 6.74
N THR A 388 -19.33 -16.02 7.02
CA THR A 388 -19.74 -15.03 8.02
C THR A 388 -19.35 -15.44 9.45
N SER A 389 -19.15 -16.74 9.70
CA SER A 389 -18.77 -17.24 11.03
C SER A 389 -17.38 -16.79 11.44
N THR A 390 -16.47 -16.62 10.47
CA THR A 390 -15.08 -16.21 10.69
C THR A 390 -14.97 -14.78 11.25
N PHE A 391 -15.91 -13.90 10.92
CA PHE A 391 -15.97 -12.55 11.48
C PHE A 391 -16.76 -12.47 12.80
N SER A 392 -17.53 -13.52 13.13
CA SER A 392 -18.40 -13.58 14.31
C SER A 392 -17.88 -14.49 15.43
N SER A 393 -16.94 -15.41 15.19
CA SER A 393 -16.51 -16.36 16.23
C SER A 393 -15.86 -15.62 17.41
N ILE A 394 -16.47 -15.82 18.58
CA ILE A 394 -16.04 -15.35 19.90
C ILE A 394 -15.16 -16.43 20.56
N PHE A 395 -15.19 -17.65 20.04
CA PHE A 395 -14.72 -18.85 20.71
C PHE A 395 -13.66 -19.57 19.89
N ASP A 396 -12.41 -19.09 19.99
CA ASP A 396 -11.25 -19.97 20.24
C ASP A 396 -10.00 -19.11 20.55
N MET A 397 -9.66 -19.03 21.83
CA MET A 397 -8.80 -17.96 22.37
C MET A 397 -7.30 -18.25 22.33
N HIS A 398 -6.88 -19.34 21.69
CA HIS A 398 -5.48 -19.77 21.72
C HIS A 398 -4.66 -19.39 20.48
N ARG A 399 -5.30 -19.08 19.32
CA ARG A 399 -4.59 -18.86 18.03
C ARG A 399 -5.23 -17.85 17.06
N VAL A 400 -6.13 -16.97 17.52
CA VAL A 400 -6.93 -16.03 16.70
C VAL A 400 -6.19 -15.30 15.55
N ARG A 401 -4.91 -14.93 15.72
CA ARG A 401 -4.10 -14.29 14.66
C ARG A 401 -3.65 -15.26 13.56
N LEU A 402 -3.32 -16.50 13.92
CA LEU A 402 -2.95 -17.56 12.98
C LEU A 402 -4.16 -18.08 12.22
N ASP A 403 -5.30 -18.18 12.92
CA ASP A 403 -6.51 -18.79 12.37
C ASP A 403 -7.31 -17.79 11.50
N ASN A 404 -7.25 -16.48 11.81
CA ASN A 404 -7.96 -15.47 11.02
C ASN A 404 -7.26 -14.09 10.98
N PRO A 405 -6.16 -13.96 10.20
CA PRO A 405 -5.44 -12.68 10.04
C PRO A 405 -6.31 -11.58 9.41
N ILE A 406 -7.30 -11.94 8.60
CA ILE A 406 -8.20 -10.99 7.93
C ILE A 406 -9.10 -10.28 8.93
N ALA A 407 -9.65 -11.00 9.91
CA ALA A 407 -10.44 -10.35 10.96
C ALA A 407 -9.58 -9.40 11.81
N VAL A 408 -8.31 -9.74 12.06
CA VAL A 408 -7.36 -8.89 12.81
C VAL A 408 -7.12 -7.58 12.05
N MET A 409 -6.75 -7.66 10.77
CA MET A 409 -6.56 -6.48 9.90
C MET A 409 -7.81 -5.60 9.85
N ALA A 410 -9.00 -6.20 9.74
CA ALA A 410 -10.26 -5.44 9.73
C ALA A 410 -10.53 -4.71 11.05
N ASN A 411 -10.09 -5.27 12.18
CA ASN A 411 -10.31 -4.70 13.51
C ASN A 411 -9.31 -3.58 13.84
N GLU A 412 -8.10 -3.59 13.26
CA GLU A 412 -7.09 -2.54 13.48
C GLU A 412 -7.54 -1.15 13.03
N VAL A 413 -8.31 -1.10 11.95
CA VAL A 413 -8.88 0.14 11.40
C VAL A 413 -10.33 0.37 11.81
N GLU A 414 -10.93 -0.50 12.62
CA GLU A 414 -12.29 -0.32 13.17
C GLU A 414 -12.46 1.00 13.97
N PRO A 415 -11.45 1.47 14.74
CA PRO A 415 -11.53 2.75 15.45
C PRO A 415 -11.59 3.97 14.52
N LEU A 416 -11.17 3.84 13.25
CA LEU A 416 -11.22 4.90 12.25
C LEU A 416 -12.64 5.08 11.72
N THR A 417 -13.55 5.61 12.55
CA THR A 417 -14.99 5.67 12.26
C THR A 417 -15.34 6.44 10.97
N GLY A 418 -14.55 7.44 10.59
CA GLY A 418 -14.70 8.14 9.30
C GLY A 418 -14.45 7.22 8.11
N LEU A 419 -13.37 6.44 8.16
CA LEU A 419 -13.05 5.43 7.16
C LEU A 419 -14.11 4.32 7.14
N GLN A 420 -14.48 3.78 8.30
CA GLN A 420 -15.48 2.71 8.39
C GLN A 420 -16.84 3.12 7.81
N ARG A 421 -17.30 4.35 8.08
CA ARG A 421 -18.53 4.89 7.46
C ARG A 421 -18.46 4.87 5.94
N ASN A 422 -17.33 5.26 5.35
CA ASN A 422 -17.15 5.23 3.90
C ASN A 422 -17.04 3.80 3.34
N ILE A 423 -16.35 2.90 4.04
CA ILE A 423 -16.26 1.48 3.69
C ILE A 423 -17.66 0.86 3.69
N HIS A 424 -18.46 1.05 4.74
CA HIS A 424 -19.83 0.54 4.81
C HIS A 424 -20.71 1.10 3.67
N ARG A 425 -20.69 2.42 3.44
CA ARG A 425 -21.43 3.04 2.32
C ARG A 425 -21.04 2.41 0.97
N THR A 426 -19.75 2.20 0.76
CA THR A 426 -19.22 1.62 -0.49
C THR A 426 -19.54 0.13 -0.61
N ALA A 427 -19.48 -0.62 0.49
CA ALA A 427 -19.83 -2.04 0.57
C ALA A 427 -21.30 -2.26 0.17
N TRP A 428 -22.21 -1.42 0.67
CA TRP A 428 -23.64 -1.48 0.37
C TRP A 428 -24.01 -0.92 -1.01
N THR A 429 -23.16 -0.07 -1.60
CA THR A 429 -23.43 0.48 -2.93
C THR A 429 -23.48 -0.64 -3.98
N PRO A 430 -24.55 -0.74 -4.79
CA PRO A 430 -24.65 -1.77 -5.83
C PRO A 430 -23.50 -1.71 -6.84
N ALA A 431 -23.09 -2.88 -7.34
CA ALA A 431 -21.93 -3.03 -8.22
C ALA A 431 -21.98 -2.12 -9.46
N PHE A 432 -23.16 -1.94 -10.07
CA PHE A 432 -23.32 -1.09 -11.25
C PHE A 432 -23.09 0.41 -10.96
N TRP A 433 -23.42 0.87 -9.74
CA TRP A 433 -23.15 2.24 -9.31
C TRP A 433 -21.65 2.45 -9.07
N ILE A 434 -20.97 1.49 -8.43
CA ILE A 434 -19.51 1.50 -8.25
C ILE A 434 -18.81 1.57 -9.61
N ARG A 435 -19.18 0.68 -10.54
CA ARG A 435 -18.65 0.67 -11.90
C ARG A 435 -18.81 2.03 -12.60
N ARG A 436 -20.00 2.62 -12.52
CA ARG A 436 -20.29 3.93 -13.13
C ARG A 436 -19.47 5.06 -12.48
N ARG A 437 -19.29 5.02 -11.16
CA ARG A 437 -18.50 5.98 -10.39
C ARG A 437 -17.02 5.92 -10.78
N ILE A 438 -16.45 4.71 -10.84
CA ILE A 438 -15.07 4.47 -11.27
C ILE A 438 -14.86 4.96 -12.70
N ALA A 439 -15.71 4.57 -13.65
CA ALA A 439 -15.56 4.98 -15.04
C ALA A 439 -15.58 6.51 -15.19
N ARG A 440 -16.50 7.21 -14.52
CA ARG A 440 -16.54 8.69 -14.55
C ARG A 440 -15.29 9.32 -13.94
N PHE A 441 -14.81 8.77 -12.82
CA PHE A 441 -13.61 9.26 -12.14
C PHE A 441 -12.39 9.15 -13.05
N LEU A 442 -12.18 7.99 -13.66
CA LEU A 442 -11.05 7.75 -14.56
C LEU A 442 -11.14 8.56 -15.86
N ILE A 443 -12.34 8.75 -16.42
CA ILE A 443 -12.54 9.63 -17.59
C ILE A 443 -12.17 11.07 -17.23
N LYS A 444 -12.65 11.57 -16.08
CA LYS A 444 -12.31 12.91 -15.60
C LYS A 444 -10.79 13.05 -15.44
N GLN A 445 -10.16 12.09 -14.75
CA GLN A 445 -8.70 12.08 -14.58
C GLN A 445 -7.94 12.11 -15.91
N ALA A 446 -8.37 11.34 -16.91
CA ALA A 446 -7.73 11.34 -18.24
C ALA A 446 -7.88 12.68 -18.99
N ILE A 447 -9.02 13.36 -18.82
CA ILE A 447 -9.27 14.68 -19.43
C ILE A 447 -8.48 15.77 -18.70
N ASP A 448 -8.49 15.75 -17.36
CA ASP A 448 -7.76 16.71 -16.54
C ASP A 448 -6.25 16.59 -16.81
N GLU A 449 -5.70 15.36 -16.82
CA GLU A 449 -4.30 15.10 -17.19
C GLU A 449 -3.96 15.60 -18.60
N PHE A 450 -4.83 15.38 -19.58
CA PHE A 450 -4.61 15.90 -20.93
C PHE A 450 -4.59 17.43 -20.95
N ASN A 451 -5.53 18.10 -20.28
CA ASN A 451 -5.59 19.56 -20.27
C ASN A 451 -4.36 20.17 -19.61
N GLU A 452 -3.93 19.62 -18.46
CA GLU A 452 -2.74 20.06 -17.75
C GLU A 452 -1.46 19.88 -18.58
N GLU A 453 -1.30 18.73 -19.24
CA GLU A 453 -0.14 18.46 -20.10
C GLU A 453 -0.18 19.32 -21.37
N TYR A 454 -1.35 19.48 -21.99
CA TYR A 454 -1.53 20.32 -23.16
C TYR A 454 -1.16 21.77 -22.85
N ASP A 455 -1.68 22.34 -21.77
CA ASP A 455 -1.44 23.74 -21.40
C ASP A 455 0.04 23.96 -21.01
N ARG A 456 0.69 22.96 -20.41
CA ARG A 456 2.12 23.01 -20.04
C ARG A 456 3.07 22.91 -21.22
N TYR A 457 2.77 22.05 -22.19
CA TYR A 457 3.66 21.72 -23.30
C TYR A 457 3.18 22.27 -24.65
N PHE A 458 2.22 23.20 -24.64
CA PHE A 458 1.72 23.82 -25.85
C PHE A 458 2.84 24.54 -26.60
N VAL A 459 2.99 24.23 -27.88
CA VAL A 459 3.93 24.88 -28.80
C VAL A 459 3.14 25.49 -29.94
N GLU A 460 3.24 26.81 -30.10
CA GLU A 460 2.56 27.53 -31.17
C GLU A 460 2.95 26.94 -32.54
N ARG A 461 1.95 26.71 -33.41
CA ARG A 461 2.11 26.14 -34.77
C ARG A 461 2.55 24.67 -34.84
N GLU A 462 2.93 24.05 -33.73
CA GLU A 462 3.22 22.61 -33.66
C GLU A 462 2.04 21.83 -33.05
N SER A 463 1.57 22.26 -31.87
CA SER A 463 0.45 21.65 -31.16
C SER A 463 -0.86 21.79 -31.95
N LYS A 464 -1.61 20.69 -32.06
CA LYS A 464 -2.89 20.63 -32.76
C LYS A 464 -4.03 21.04 -31.84
N GLU A 465 -5.19 21.39 -32.40
CA GLU A 465 -6.37 21.70 -31.59
C GLU A 465 -6.70 20.60 -30.57
N LYS A 466 -7.15 20.98 -29.37
CA LYS A 466 -7.44 20.05 -28.26
C LYS A 466 -8.31 18.85 -28.67
N ARG A 467 -9.28 19.03 -29.56
CA ARG A 467 -10.16 17.94 -30.04
C ARG A 467 -9.41 16.77 -30.72
N ILE A 468 -8.23 17.05 -31.30
CA ILE A 468 -7.38 16.05 -31.96
C ILE A 468 -6.71 15.15 -30.92
N GLY A 469 -6.25 15.75 -29.83
CA GLY A 469 -5.48 15.10 -28.75
C GLY A 469 -6.30 14.53 -27.59
N MET A 470 -7.52 15.04 -27.37
CA MET A 470 -8.33 14.67 -26.20
C MET A 470 -8.80 13.21 -26.27
N PRO A 471 -8.82 12.46 -25.14
CA PRO A 471 -9.43 11.13 -25.11
C PRO A 471 -10.94 11.18 -25.39
N HIS A 472 -11.47 10.16 -26.08
CA HIS A 472 -12.86 10.11 -26.54
C HIS A 472 -13.62 8.90 -25.99
N LEU A 473 -14.86 9.11 -25.57
CA LEU A 473 -15.81 8.05 -25.26
C LEU A 473 -17.04 8.18 -26.15
N ILE A 474 -17.20 7.24 -27.09
CA ILE A 474 -18.36 7.16 -27.98
C ILE A 474 -19.33 6.11 -27.43
N ARG A 475 -20.55 6.52 -27.09
CA ARG A 475 -21.55 5.65 -26.47
C ARG A 475 -22.28 4.83 -27.52
N GLY A 476 -22.29 3.51 -27.37
CA GLY A 476 -23.08 2.61 -28.21
C GLY A 476 -24.50 2.40 -27.70
N ASN A 477 -25.30 1.67 -28.48
CA ASN A 477 -26.70 1.37 -28.16
C ASN A 477 -26.86 0.37 -27.01
N SER A 478 -25.83 -0.46 -26.74
CA SER A 478 -25.86 -1.47 -25.68
C SER A 478 -24.52 -1.59 -24.95
N ARG A 479 -24.57 -1.73 -23.61
CA ARG A 479 -23.39 -1.95 -22.75
C ARG A 479 -22.88 -3.40 -22.74
N LYS A 480 -23.34 -4.24 -23.69
CA LYS A 480 -22.92 -5.64 -23.77
C LYS A 480 -21.47 -5.79 -24.24
N TYR A 481 -21.03 -4.95 -25.18
CA TYR A 481 -19.70 -4.97 -25.77
C TYR A 481 -19.11 -3.56 -25.82
N GLY A 482 -17.88 -3.43 -25.34
CA GLY A 482 -17.06 -2.23 -25.44
C GLY A 482 -15.76 -2.52 -26.17
N ILE A 483 -15.22 -1.51 -26.84
CA ILE A 483 -13.98 -1.61 -27.60
C ILE A 483 -13.03 -0.51 -27.11
N LEU A 484 -11.80 -0.90 -26.77
CA LEU A 484 -10.69 0.02 -26.53
C LEU A 484 -9.89 0.14 -27.84
N LEU A 485 -9.76 1.35 -28.40
CA LEU A 485 -8.99 1.58 -29.62
C LEU A 485 -7.80 2.49 -29.35
N ILE A 486 -6.59 2.01 -29.63
CA ILE A 486 -5.33 2.67 -29.24
C ILE A 486 -4.64 3.21 -30.50
N HIS A 487 -4.30 4.50 -30.49
CA HIS A 487 -3.57 5.16 -31.60
C HIS A 487 -2.06 4.84 -31.57
N GLY A 488 -1.37 5.14 -32.67
CA GLY A 488 0.06 4.92 -32.85
C GLY A 488 0.96 5.98 -32.22
N TYR A 489 2.27 5.72 -32.29
CA TYR A 489 3.31 6.63 -31.81
C TYR A 489 3.34 7.93 -32.64
N MET A 490 3.61 9.06 -31.97
CA MET A 490 3.55 10.43 -32.53
C MET A 490 2.18 10.84 -33.11
N ALA A 491 1.15 10.01 -32.96
CA ALA A 491 -0.21 10.31 -33.38
C ALA A 491 -1.04 10.88 -32.21
N ALA A 492 -2.35 10.85 -32.37
CA ALA A 492 -3.32 11.29 -31.37
C ALA A 492 -4.63 10.49 -31.51
N PRO A 493 -5.56 10.54 -30.55
CA PRO A 493 -6.85 9.85 -30.62
C PRO A 493 -7.62 10.01 -31.93
N ALA A 494 -7.47 11.15 -32.63
CA ALA A 494 -8.07 11.39 -33.94
C ALA A 494 -7.70 10.34 -35.01
N GLU A 495 -6.55 9.68 -34.91
CA GLU A 495 -6.07 8.69 -35.88
C GLU A 495 -6.99 7.48 -36.02
N VAL A 496 -7.58 7.04 -34.90
CA VAL A 496 -8.47 5.87 -34.86
C VAL A 496 -9.95 6.27 -34.72
N TYR A 497 -10.25 7.58 -34.70
CA TYR A 497 -11.60 8.10 -34.51
C TYR A 497 -12.58 7.67 -35.61
N PRO A 498 -12.23 7.71 -36.92
CA PRO A 498 -13.15 7.24 -37.96
C PRO A 498 -13.51 5.74 -37.85
N LEU A 499 -12.56 4.90 -37.47
CA LEU A 499 -12.83 3.49 -37.14
C LEU A 499 -13.75 3.37 -35.91
N ALA A 500 -13.53 4.19 -34.89
CA ALA A 500 -14.38 4.23 -33.71
C ALA A 500 -15.83 4.61 -34.05
N GLU A 501 -16.04 5.60 -34.92
CA GLU A 501 -17.37 5.98 -35.41
C GLU A 501 -18.04 4.87 -36.20
N PHE A 502 -17.29 4.20 -37.08
CA PHE A 502 -17.79 3.05 -37.83
C PHE A 502 -18.26 1.92 -36.91
N LEU A 503 -17.48 1.59 -35.88
CA LEU A 503 -17.84 0.57 -34.88
C LEU A 503 -18.99 1.02 -33.98
N ASN A 504 -19.05 2.31 -33.65
CA ASN A 504 -20.16 2.86 -32.88
C ASN A 504 -21.50 2.78 -33.64
N LYS A 505 -21.49 3.03 -34.96
CA LYS A 505 -22.67 2.84 -35.83
C LYS A 505 -23.18 1.39 -35.83
N GLN A 506 -22.33 0.42 -35.48
CA GLN A 506 -22.73 -0.99 -35.26
C GLN A 506 -23.22 -1.28 -33.83
N GLY A 507 -23.35 -0.26 -32.98
CA GLY A 507 -23.89 -0.34 -31.62
C GLY A 507 -22.86 -0.54 -30.51
N TYR A 508 -21.55 -0.56 -30.82
CA TYR A 508 -20.50 -0.73 -29.83
C TYR A 508 -20.22 0.55 -29.04
N TRP A 509 -19.91 0.40 -27.75
CA TRP A 509 -19.25 1.45 -27.00
C TRP A 509 -17.78 1.46 -27.37
N VAL A 510 -17.21 2.62 -27.64
CA VAL A 510 -15.80 2.74 -28.01
C VAL A 510 -15.13 3.78 -27.14
N TYR A 511 -14.00 3.42 -26.54
CA TYR A 511 -13.14 4.36 -25.83
C TYR A 511 -11.80 4.46 -26.55
N ILE A 512 -11.34 5.68 -26.77
CA ILE A 512 -10.06 6.00 -27.39
C ILE A 512 -9.23 6.72 -26.33
N PRO A 513 -8.24 6.06 -25.70
CA PRO A 513 -7.34 6.72 -24.78
C PRO A 513 -6.42 7.65 -25.57
N ARG A 514 -5.95 8.70 -24.90
CA ARG A 514 -4.77 9.43 -25.32
C ARG A 514 -3.57 8.81 -24.62
N LEU A 515 -2.56 8.40 -25.38
CA LEU A 515 -1.29 7.97 -24.80
C LEU A 515 -0.55 9.19 -24.21
N ARG A 516 0.03 9.06 -23.03
CA ARG A 516 0.80 10.15 -22.41
C ARG A 516 1.89 10.67 -23.37
N GLY A 517 2.10 11.99 -23.39
CA GLY A 517 3.01 12.63 -24.35
C GLY A 517 2.44 12.82 -25.76
N HIS A 518 1.26 12.30 -26.06
CA HIS A 518 0.62 12.39 -27.37
C HIS A 518 -0.54 13.40 -27.35
N GLY A 519 -0.84 13.97 -28.52
CA GLY A 519 -1.88 15.00 -28.68
C GLY A 519 -1.54 16.38 -28.09
N THR A 520 -0.29 16.60 -27.67
CA THR A 520 0.23 17.82 -27.04
C THR A 520 1.37 18.41 -27.89
N SER A 521 2.62 17.98 -27.69
CA SER A 521 3.80 18.35 -28.50
C SER A 521 4.89 17.27 -28.48
N ALA A 522 5.88 17.38 -29.38
CA ALA A 522 7.01 16.45 -29.41
C ALA A 522 7.91 16.56 -28.17
N ASP A 523 7.96 17.72 -27.52
CA ASP A 523 8.73 17.95 -26.30
C ASP A 523 8.11 17.25 -25.07
N ASP A 524 6.78 17.12 -25.03
CA ASP A 524 6.11 16.31 -24.02
C ASP A 524 6.46 14.83 -24.21
N LEU A 525 6.34 14.33 -25.45
CA LEU A 525 6.63 12.94 -25.82
C LEU A 525 8.06 12.51 -25.49
N GLU A 526 9.02 13.40 -25.66
CA GLU A 526 10.44 13.15 -25.38
C GLU A 526 10.68 12.61 -23.96
N ASN A 527 9.89 13.09 -22.99
CA ASN A 527 10.04 12.81 -21.57
C ASN A 527 9.19 11.62 -21.10
N ARG A 528 8.56 10.88 -22.02
CA ARG A 528 7.66 9.76 -21.69
C ARG A 528 8.32 8.42 -21.97
N THR A 529 7.98 7.46 -21.12
CA THR A 529 8.42 6.06 -21.25
C THR A 529 7.29 5.20 -21.82
N TYR A 530 7.61 4.02 -22.32
CA TYR A 530 6.57 3.10 -22.76
C TYR A 530 5.64 2.65 -21.61
N THR A 531 6.13 2.68 -20.37
CA THR A 531 5.31 2.38 -19.18
C THR A 531 4.24 3.45 -18.93
N ASP A 532 4.49 4.72 -19.30
CA ASP A 532 3.46 5.76 -19.28
C ASP A 532 2.33 5.48 -20.30
N TRP A 533 2.69 4.92 -21.46
CA TRP A 533 1.73 4.52 -22.48
C TRP A 533 0.90 3.31 -22.03
N ILE A 534 1.54 2.31 -21.42
CA ILE A 534 0.85 1.18 -20.78
C ILE A 534 -0.15 1.69 -19.73
N HIS A 535 0.25 2.64 -18.87
CA HIS A 535 -0.65 3.22 -17.86
C HIS A 535 -1.87 3.91 -18.48
N SER A 536 -1.68 4.61 -19.61
CA SER A 536 -2.77 5.24 -20.38
C SER A 536 -3.76 4.20 -20.92
N VAL A 537 -3.24 3.07 -21.40
CA VAL A 537 -4.03 1.94 -21.93
C VAL A 537 -4.75 1.19 -20.82
N ASP A 538 -4.09 0.90 -19.70
CA ASP A 538 -4.69 0.28 -18.52
C ASP A 538 -5.83 1.15 -17.98
N ARG A 539 -5.68 2.48 -18.00
CA ARG A 539 -6.74 3.43 -17.61
C ARG A 539 -7.92 3.32 -18.56
N GLY A 540 -7.65 3.26 -19.87
CA GLY A 540 -8.69 3.06 -20.89
C GLY A 540 -9.43 1.74 -20.75
N TYR A 541 -8.70 0.65 -20.47
CA TYR A 541 -9.30 -0.65 -20.19
C TYR A 541 -10.17 -0.61 -18.93
N ALA A 542 -9.67 -0.02 -17.84
CA ALA A 542 -10.43 0.15 -16.61
C ALA A 542 -11.71 0.97 -16.84
N ILE A 543 -11.68 2.02 -17.68
CA ILE A 543 -12.87 2.78 -18.06
C ILE A 543 -13.87 1.88 -18.80
N ILE A 544 -13.46 1.26 -19.91
CA ILE A 544 -14.41 0.54 -20.79
C ILE A 544 -14.93 -0.75 -20.13
N SER A 545 -14.12 -1.46 -19.34
CA SER A 545 -14.53 -2.66 -18.59
C SER A 545 -15.49 -2.35 -17.44
N ASN A 546 -15.45 -1.13 -16.91
CA ASN A 546 -16.46 -0.68 -15.95
C ASN A 546 -17.77 -0.26 -16.65
N LEU A 547 -17.71 0.23 -17.89
CA LEU A 547 -18.90 0.60 -18.67
C LEU A 547 -19.60 -0.58 -19.36
N CYS A 548 -18.83 -1.58 -19.80
CA CYS A 548 -19.30 -2.68 -20.66
C CYS A 548 -19.04 -4.05 -20.04
N ARG A 549 -19.84 -5.06 -20.40
CA ARG A 549 -19.69 -6.44 -19.86
C ARG A 549 -18.53 -7.20 -20.50
N ASN A 550 -18.39 -7.09 -21.81
CA ASN A 550 -17.34 -7.71 -22.59
C ASN A 550 -16.49 -6.63 -23.24
N VAL A 551 -15.17 -6.80 -23.24
CA VAL A 551 -14.24 -5.83 -23.82
C VAL A 551 -13.42 -6.50 -24.90
N MET A 552 -13.27 -5.83 -26.03
CA MET A 552 -12.28 -6.13 -27.05
C MET A 552 -11.29 -4.96 -27.11
N VAL A 553 -10.06 -5.25 -27.52
CA VAL A 553 -9.03 -4.21 -27.68
C VAL A 553 -8.52 -4.22 -29.11
N GLY A 554 -8.23 -3.05 -29.64
CA GLY A 554 -7.55 -2.91 -30.91
C GLY A 554 -6.60 -1.74 -30.89
N GLY A 555 -5.63 -1.75 -31.80
CA GLY A 555 -4.74 -0.61 -31.95
C GLY A 555 -4.06 -0.57 -33.30
N PHE A 556 -3.47 0.59 -33.59
CA PHE A 556 -2.74 0.87 -34.80
C PHE A 556 -1.26 1.12 -34.51
N SER A 557 -0.38 0.52 -35.31
CA SER A 557 1.08 0.65 -35.19
C SER A 557 1.56 0.34 -33.77
N THR A 558 2.26 1.25 -33.09
CA THR A 558 2.63 1.09 -31.67
C THR A 558 1.43 0.80 -30.77
N GLY A 559 0.25 1.36 -31.07
CA GLY A 559 -1.00 1.07 -30.38
C GLY A 559 -1.44 -0.39 -30.51
N ALA A 560 -1.08 -1.06 -31.62
CA ALA A 560 -1.31 -2.49 -31.79
C ALA A 560 -0.42 -3.32 -30.85
N GLY A 561 0.84 -2.92 -30.66
CA GLY A 561 1.73 -3.54 -29.67
C GLY A 561 1.21 -3.38 -28.24
N LEU A 562 0.71 -2.20 -27.88
CA LEU A 562 0.05 -1.95 -26.59
C LEU A 562 -1.25 -2.76 -26.41
N ALA A 563 -2.02 -2.96 -27.49
CA ALA A 563 -3.22 -3.80 -27.48
C ALA A 563 -2.86 -5.27 -27.22
N LEU A 564 -1.78 -5.77 -27.83
CA LEU A 564 -1.25 -7.11 -27.62
C LEU A 564 -0.73 -7.27 -26.19
N ASP A 565 0.07 -6.33 -25.69
CA ASP A 565 0.55 -6.33 -24.28
C ASP A 565 -0.63 -6.46 -23.29
N LEU A 566 -1.64 -5.59 -23.43
CA LEU A 566 -2.81 -5.61 -22.57
C LEU A 566 -3.56 -6.96 -22.67
N ALA A 567 -3.72 -7.49 -23.88
CA ALA A 567 -4.42 -8.75 -24.13
C ALA A 567 -3.69 -9.97 -23.54
N ILE A 568 -2.37 -9.92 -23.43
CA ILE A 568 -1.56 -10.93 -22.77
C ILE A 568 -1.70 -10.82 -21.24
N ARG A 569 -1.63 -9.61 -20.68
CA ARG A 569 -1.68 -9.40 -19.22
C ARG A 569 -3.07 -9.60 -18.62
N VAL A 570 -4.13 -9.24 -19.34
CA VAL A 570 -5.50 -9.15 -18.78
C VAL A 570 -6.42 -10.25 -19.32
N GLN A 571 -6.81 -11.19 -18.45
CA GLN A 571 -7.56 -12.40 -18.82
C GLN A 571 -9.00 -12.19 -19.33
N ASN A 572 -9.62 -11.01 -19.13
CA ASN A 572 -11.03 -10.77 -19.43
C ASN A 572 -11.30 -10.12 -20.80
N ILE A 573 -10.30 -10.07 -21.68
CA ILE A 573 -10.43 -9.52 -23.04
C ILE A 573 -10.96 -10.60 -23.98
N LYS A 574 -11.90 -10.24 -24.85
CA LYS A 574 -12.60 -11.18 -25.75
C LYS A 574 -11.94 -11.36 -27.10
N ALA A 575 -11.25 -10.34 -27.60
CA ALA A 575 -10.50 -10.39 -28.84
C ALA A 575 -9.51 -9.23 -28.91
N VAL A 576 -8.46 -9.41 -29.71
CA VAL A 576 -7.47 -8.37 -30.01
C VAL A 576 -7.38 -8.10 -31.52
N ILE A 577 -7.31 -6.83 -31.91
CA ILE A 577 -7.07 -6.40 -33.29
C ILE A 577 -5.76 -5.60 -33.35
N ALA A 578 -4.77 -6.12 -34.09
CA ALA A 578 -3.49 -5.48 -34.30
C ALA A 578 -3.38 -4.98 -35.75
N VAL A 579 -3.44 -3.67 -35.95
CA VAL A 579 -3.35 -3.04 -37.28
C VAL A 579 -1.96 -2.47 -37.49
N SER A 580 -1.27 -2.93 -38.52
CA SER A 580 0.13 -2.63 -38.85
C SER A 580 1.10 -2.73 -37.65
N PRO A 581 1.07 -3.81 -36.85
CA PRO A 581 1.91 -3.89 -35.65
C PRO A 581 3.40 -4.03 -36.00
N PRO A 582 4.30 -3.20 -35.42
CA PRO A 582 5.74 -3.44 -35.50
C PRO A 582 6.13 -4.60 -34.57
N LEU A 583 7.16 -5.38 -34.95
CA LEU A 583 7.70 -6.45 -34.08
C LEU A 583 9.07 -6.08 -33.52
N ARG A 584 9.95 -5.46 -34.31
CA ARG A 584 11.26 -4.99 -33.86
C ARG A 584 11.59 -3.65 -34.48
N PHE A 585 12.55 -2.95 -33.89
CA PHE A 585 13.08 -1.74 -34.48
C PHE A 585 13.59 -1.92 -35.93
N GLN A 586 14.13 -3.10 -36.25
CA GLN A 586 14.63 -3.44 -37.60
C GLN A 586 13.53 -3.52 -38.66
N ASP A 587 12.26 -3.63 -38.25
CA ASP A 587 11.13 -3.63 -39.18
C ASP A 587 10.76 -2.22 -39.66
N PHE A 588 11.35 -1.18 -39.04
CA PHE A 588 11.11 0.20 -39.46
C PHE A 588 11.87 0.56 -40.73
N GLY A 589 11.14 1.10 -41.70
CA GLY A 589 11.71 1.60 -42.95
C GLY A 589 12.54 2.88 -42.76
N ALA A 590 13.37 3.19 -43.75
CA ALA A 590 14.21 4.39 -43.77
C ALA A 590 13.44 5.73 -43.68
N LYS A 591 12.12 5.71 -43.92
CA LYS A 591 11.24 6.87 -43.73
C LYS A 591 10.96 7.18 -42.25
N PHE A 592 11.04 6.19 -41.36
CA PHE A 592 10.76 6.34 -39.92
C PHE A 592 12.03 6.58 -39.11
N VAL A 593 13.14 5.91 -39.49
CA VAL A 593 14.42 5.97 -38.78
C VAL A 593 15.54 6.16 -39.81
N PRO A 594 16.53 7.03 -39.54
CA PRO A 594 17.78 7.08 -40.31
C PRO A 594 18.46 5.71 -40.39
N ALA A 595 19.31 5.49 -41.41
CA ALA A 595 20.04 4.23 -41.58
C ALA A 595 20.68 3.72 -40.27
N MET A 596 20.69 2.40 -40.05
CA MET A 596 21.10 1.76 -38.78
C MET A 596 22.44 2.26 -38.24
N ASP A 597 23.42 2.49 -39.09
CA ASP A 597 24.74 3.01 -38.68
C ASP A 597 24.68 4.46 -38.19
N ILE A 598 23.84 5.29 -38.81
CA ILE A 598 23.58 6.68 -38.40
C ILE A 598 22.81 6.67 -37.08
N TRP A 599 21.83 5.78 -36.94
CA TRP A 599 21.08 5.59 -35.70
C TRP A 599 22.00 5.19 -34.54
N ASN A 600 22.87 4.20 -34.75
CA ASN A 600 23.83 3.74 -33.76
C ASN A 600 24.77 4.88 -33.31
N ARG A 601 25.20 5.75 -34.24
CA ARG A 601 26.00 6.95 -33.92
C ARG A 601 25.22 7.97 -33.11
N LEU A 602 23.98 8.27 -33.48
CA LEU A 602 23.10 9.17 -32.72
C LEU A 602 22.89 8.64 -31.29
N MET A 603 22.64 7.34 -31.16
CA MET A 603 22.47 6.67 -29.87
C MET A 603 23.74 6.70 -29.01
N SER A 604 24.92 6.49 -29.61
CA SER A 604 26.20 6.61 -28.89
C SER A 604 26.44 8.03 -28.35
N THR A 605 26.03 9.05 -29.12
CA THR A 605 26.16 10.47 -28.73
C THR A 605 25.20 10.83 -27.59
N VAL A 606 23.99 10.26 -27.57
CA VAL A 606 23.02 10.43 -26.48
C VAL A 606 23.52 9.77 -25.19
N ARG A 607 24.18 8.60 -25.29
CA ARG A 607 24.77 7.89 -24.14
C ARG A 607 25.95 8.63 -23.51
N LEU A 608 26.76 9.35 -24.30
CA LEU A 608 27.96 10.04 -23.84
C LEU A 608 27.69 11.43 -23.21
N ASN A 609 26.67 12.15 -23.69
CA ASN A 609 26.47 13.57 -23.33
C ASN A 609 25.30 13.85 -22.39
N GLY A 610 24.62 12.82 -21.86
CA GLY A 610 23.49 12.99 -20.93
C GLY A 610 22.32 13.78 -21.54
N ALA A 611 21.35 13.06 -22.12
CA ALA A 611 20.00 13.57 -22.41
C ALA A 611 19.92 14.96 -23.12
N ARG A 612 20.76 15.23 -24.12
CA ARG A 612 20.46 16.33 -25.05
C ARG A 612 19.21 16.01 -25.86
N LYS A 613 18.37 17.02 -26.08
CA LYS A 613 17.15 16.91 -26.88
C LYS A 613 17.48 16.66 -28.35
N VAL A 614 17.51 15.39 -28.76
CA VAL A 614 17.76 15.00 -30.15
C VAL A 614 16.44 14.67 -30.82
N PHE A 615 16.05 15.52 -31.77
CA PHE A 615 14.88 15.32 -32.61
C PHE A 615 15.28 15.05 -34.06
N VAL A 616 14.51 14.18 -34.71
CA VAL A 616 14.57 13.96 -36.15
C VAL A 616 13.31 14.57 -36.79
N LEU A 617 13.48 15.28 -37.91
CA LEU A 617 12.34 15.83 -38.65
C LEU A 617 11.48 14.67 -39.20
N ASN A 618 10.18 14.71 -38.94
CA ASN A 618 9.21 13.74 -39.43
C ASN A 618 8.36 14.36 -40.57
N ARG A 619 8.11 13.59 -41.62
CA ARG A 619 7.19 13.96 -42.71
C ARG A 619 5.99 13.02 -42.69
N PRO A 620 5.02 13.24 -41.79
CA PRO A 620 3.91 12.31 -41.59
C PRO A 620 2.93 12.32 -42.77
N GLU A 621 2.29 11.17 -43.00
CA GLU A 621 1.17 11.04 -43.97
C GLU A 621 -0.05 11.88 -43.55
N ASN A 622 -0.26 12.09 -42.23
CA ASN A 622 -1.36 12.90 -41.69
C ASN A 622 -0.83 14.08 -40.83
N PRO A 623 -0.31 15.17 -41.44
CA PRO A 623 0.29 16.30 -40.70
C PRO A 623 -0.67 17.06 -39.79
N HIS A 624 -1.99 16.89 -39.99
CA HIS A 624 -3.03 17.47 -39.16
C HIS A 624 -3.21 16.73 -37.82
N ILE A 625 -2.63 15.53 -37.68
CA ILE A 625 -2.70 14.69 -36.47
C ILE A 625 -1.31 14.46 -35.88
N ASN A 626 -0.35 14.03 -36.70
CA ASN A 626 0.94 13.56 -36.21
C ASN A 626 1.94 14.70 -35.92
N TYR A 627 2.88 14.43 -35.01
CA TYR A 627 3.96 15.37 -34.72
C TYR A 627 4.94 15.54 -35.89
N PRO A 628 5.43 16.78 -36.11
CA PRO A 628 6.44 17.06 -37.13
C PRO A 628 7.87 16.73 -36.67
N ARG A 629 8.09 16.48 -35.36
CA ARG A 629 9.39 16.16 -34.77
C ARG A 629 9.31 14.83 -34.02
N ASN A 630 10.26 13.92 -34.27
CA ASN A 630 10.36 12.63 -33.59
C ASN A 630 11.50 12.68 -32.55
N PRO A 631 11.21 12.54 -31.24
CA PRO A 631 12.26 12.41 -30.24
C PRO A 631 12.97 11.04 -30.35
N VAL A 632 14.30 11.05 -30.39
CA VAL A 632 15.10 9.80 -30.44
C VAL A 632 14.83 8.92 -29.21
N SER A 633 14.56 9.53 -28.05
CA SER A 633 14.19 8.80 -26.83
C SER A 633 12.93 7.95 -27.03
N GLY A 634 11.87 8.50 -27.65
CA GLY A 634 10.60 7.79 -27.82
C GLY A 634 10.71 6.57 -28.73
N VAL A 635 11.59 6.59 -29.73
CA VAL A 635 11.86 5.43 -30.59
C VAL A 635 12.47 4.26 -29.79
N ARG A 636 13.37 4.55 -28.85
CA ARG A 636 13.92 3.53 -27.94
C ARG A 636 12.84 2.92 -27.05
N GLU A 637 11.88 3.73 -26.60
CA GLU A 637 10.76 3.24 -25.79
C GLU A 637 9.82 2.33 -26.60
N ILE A 638 9.67 2.54 -27.92
CA ILE A 638 8.96 1.58 -28.78
C ILE A 638 9.69 0.24 -28.81
N ASP A 639 11.02 0.24 -28.96
CA ASP A 639 11.83 -0.98 -28.99
C ASP A 639 11.68 -1.77 -27.67
N HIS A 640 11.78 -1.08 -26.53
CA HIS A 640 11.53 -1.69 -25.21
C HIS A 640 10.13 -2.30 -25.08
N LEU A 641 9.10 -1.61 -25.59
CA LEU A 641 7.74 -2.15 -25.61
C LEU A 641 7.67 -3.43 -26.46
N MET A 642 8.24 -3.41 -27.66
CA MET A 642 8.17 -4.56 -28.56
C MET A 642 8.93 -5.78 -28.02
N ASP A 643 10.11 -5.56 -27.44
CA ASP A 643 10.88 -6.61 -26.76
C ASP A 643 10.08 -7.25 -25.61
N SER A 644 9.34 -6.43 -24.85
CA SER A 644 8.49 -6.91 -23.75
C SER A 644 7.29 -7.75 -24.22
N VAL A 645 6.86 -7.57 -25.47
CA VAL A 645 5.70 -8.25 -26.07
C VAL A 645 6.12 -9.50 -26.84
N GLU A 646 7.18 -9.46 -27.66
CA GLU A 646 7.57 -10.55 -28.58
C GLU A 646 7.68 -11.90 -27.86
N SER A 647 8.38 -11.92 -26.72
CA SER A 647 8.61 -13.15 -25.93
C SER A 647 7.34 -13.75 -25.33
N ARG A 648 6.27 -12.96 -25.21
CA ARG A 648 5.02 -13.33 -24.54
C ARG A 648 3.85 -13.53 -25.50
N LEU A 649 4.01 -13.24 -26.79
CA LEU A 649 3.00 -13.52 -27.83
C LEU A 649 2.46 -14.98 -27.79
N PRO A 650 3.27 -16.01 -27.48
CA PRO A 650 2.75 -17.38 -27.33
C PRO A 650 1.72 -17.55 -26.20
N GLU A 651 1.68 -16.66 -25.21
CA GLU A 651 0.71 -16.69 -24.11
C GLU A 651 -0.70 -16.22 -24.56
N LEU A 652 -0.82 -15.58 -25.74
CA LEU A 652 -2.06 -15.01 -26.22
C LEU A 652 -3.01 -16.09 -26.78
N ASN A 653 -4.03 -16.44 -25.99
CA ASN A 653 -4.97 -17.52 -26.28
C ASN A 653 -6.37 -17.08 -26.74
N ILE A 654 -6.59 -15.78 -26.93
CA ILE A 654 -7.88 -15.21 -27.36
C ILE A 654 -7.93 -14.98 -28.87
N PRO A 655 -9.13 -14.85 -29.48
CA PRO A 655 -9.25 -14.52 -30.90
C PRO A 655 -8.42 -13.29 -31.31
N ALA A 656 -7.63 -13.41 -32.38
CA ALA A 656 -6.72 -12.35 -32.82
C ALA A 656 -6.87 -12.04 -34.32
N LEU A 657 -6.88 -10.75 -34.67
CA LEU A 657 -6.81 -10.28 -36.04
C LEU A 657 -5.55 -9.43 -36.23
N VAL A 658 -4.70 -9.82 -37.16
CA VAL A 658 -3.57 -9.00 -37.63
C VAL A 658 -3.91 -8.44 -39.00
N VAL A 659 -3.82 -7.12 -39.16
CA VAL A 659 -4.08 -6.41 -40.41
C VAL A 659 -2.82 -5.68 -40.85
N GLN A 660 -2.47 -5.72 -42.13
CA GLN A 660 -1.25 -5.11 -42.66
C GLN A 660 -1.45 -4.60 -44.10
N ALA A 661 -0.72 -3.54 -44.48
CA ALA A 661 -0.55 -3.13 -45.88
C ALA A 661 0.61 -3.89 -46.56
N SER A 662 0.41 -4.36 -47.79
CA SER A 662 1.42 -5.11 -48.56
C SER A 662 2.69 -4.30 -48.86
N MET A 663 2.55 -2.98 -49.06
CA MET A 663 3.64 -2.07 -49.41
C MET A 663 3.76 -0.94 -48.37
N ASP A 664 3.66 -1.30 -47.09
CA ASP A 664 3.81 -0.38 -45.97
C ASP A 664 5.25 0.20 -45.94
N PRO A 665 5.42 1.53 -46.09
CA PRO A 665 6.73 2.16 -46.16
C PRO A 665 7.35 2.43 -44.78
N VAL A 666 6.61 2.19 -43.69
CA VAL A 666 7.03 2.46 -42.30
C VAL A 666 7.30 1.16 -41.57
N VAL A 667 6.41 0.17 -41.63
CA VAL A 667 6.53 -1.11 -40.90
C VAL A 667 6.53 -2.29 -41.87
N SER A 668 7.58 -3.10 -41.85
CA SER A 668 7.69 -4.26 -42.74
C SER A 668 6.57 -5.30 -42.52
N PRO A 669 5.89 -5.77 -43.58
CA PRO A 669 4.91 -6.85 -43.48
C PRO A 669 5.49 -8.18 -42.96
N LYS A 670 6.81 -8.36 -43.03
CA LYS A 670 7.49 -9.54 -42.48
C LYS A 670 7.37 -9.57 -40.95
N GLY A 671 7.49 -8.42 -40.29
CA GLY A 671 7.36 -8.29 -38.84
C GLY A 671 5.95 -8.66 -38.36
N SER A 672 4.91 -8.09 -38.97
CA SER A 672 3.53 -8.40 -38.61
C SER A 672 3.12 -9.84 -38.96
N ARG A 673 3.68 -10.44 -40.02
CA ARG A 673 3.52 -11.87 -40.28
C ARG A 673 4.14 -12.73 -39.18
N ARG A 674 5.34 -12.40 -38.73
CA ARG A 674 5.99 -13.10 -37.61
C ARG A 674 5.21 -12.96 -36.31
N ILE A 675 4.62 -11.79 -36.02
CA ILE A 675 3.68 -11.64 -34.90
C ILE A 675 2.52 -12.63 -35.04
N PHE A 676 1.89 -12.68 -36.20
CA PHE A 676 0.79 -13.61 -36.46
C PHE A 676 1.20 -15.06 -36.21
N ASP A 677 2.38 -15.46 -36.67
CA ASP A 677 2.88 -16.83 -36.49
C ASP A 677 3.16 -17.15 -35.01
N LEU A 678 3.71 -16.19 -34.24
CA LEU A 678 4.03 -16.34 -32.81
C LEU A 678 2.82 -16.33 -31.87
N ILE A 679 1.69 -15.73 -32.25
CA ILE A 679 0.47 -15.71 -31.42
C ILE A 679 0.01 -17.14 -31.12
N GLY A 680 -0.19 -17.46 -29.82
CA GLY A 680 -0.49 -18.81 -29.36
C GLY A 680 -1.85 -19.39 -29.80
N THR A 681 -2.85 -18.54 -30.01
CA THR A 681 -4.19 -18.99 -30.40
C THR A 681 -4.25 -19.55 -31.82
N GLN A 682 -5.09 -20.56 -32.03
CA GLN A 682 -5.45 -21.05 -33.37
C GLN A 682 -6.60 -20.22 -33.99
N ASN A 683 -7.38 -19.51 -33.18
CA ASN A 683 -8.42 -18.60 -33.67
C ASN A 683 -7.79 -17.25 -34.04
N LYS A 684 -6.95 -17.25 -35.08
CA LYS A 684 -6.27 -16.06 -35.58
C LYS A 684 -6.47 -15.88 -37.07
N ARG A 685 -6.59 -14.62 -37.50
CA ARG A 685 -6.69 -14.25 -38.92
C ARG A 685 -5.63 -13.21 -39.28
N TYR A 686 -5.02 -13.38 -40.45
CA TYR A 686 -4.13 -12.39 -41.07
C TYR A 686 -4.83 -11.79 -42.29
N ALA A 687 -4.95 -10.47 -42.35
CA ALA A 687 -5.55 -9.74 -43.46
C ALA A 687 -4.54 -8.77 -44.07
N LEU A 688 -4.24 -8.98 -45.36
CA LEU A 688 -3.30 -8.15 -46.12
C LEU A 688 -4.07 -7.31 -47.13
N PHE A 689 -3.84 -5.99 -47.11
CA PHE A 689 -4.45 -5.03 -48.04
C PHE A 689 -3.41 -4.51 -49.03
N ASN A 690 -3.80 -4.32 -50.28
CA ASN A 690 -2.91 -3.81 -51.32
C ASN A 690 -2.81 -2.28 -51.29
N PHE A 691 -2.16 -1.74 -50.25
CA PHE A 691 -1.95 -0.30 -50.07
C PHE A 691 -0.45 0.03 -50.01
N GLU A 692 -0.09 1.20 -50.53
CA GLU A 692 1.26 1.78 -50.54
C GLU A 692 1.46 2.85 -49.44
N ARG A 693 0.79 2.68 -48.30
CA ARG A 693 0.84 3.63 -47.18
C ARG A 693 0.74 2.93 -45.84
N HIS A 694 1.26 3.58 -44.79
CA HIS A 694 1.19 3.04 -43.43
C HIS A 694 -0.17 3.32 -42.79
N GLY A 695 -0.71 4.54 -42.97
CA GLY A 695 -1.98 5.00 -42.42
C GLY A 695 -3.19 4.36 -43.08
N ILE A 696 -3.39 3.05 -42.90
CA ILE A 696 -4.49 2.30 -43.54
C ILE A 696 -5.86 2.51 -42.88
N LEU A 697 -5.87 3.17 -41.72
CA LEU A 697 -7.10 3.59 -41.03
C LEU A 697 -7.55 4.99 -41.43
N LEU A 698 -6.86 5.67 -42.33
CA LEU A 698 -7.24 6.97 -42.86
C LEU A 698 -7.09 6.97 -44.38
N GLY A 699 -7.85 7.82 -45.08
CA GLY A 699 -7.79 7.95 -46.54
C GLY A 699 -8.53 6.87 -47.33
N GLU A 700 -8.28 6.82 -48.63
CA GLU A 700 -9.00 6.00 -49.60
C GLU A 700 -8.86 4.49 -49.35
N GLY A 701 -9.96 3.75 -49.29
CA GLY A 701 -9.94 2.30 -49.00
C GLY A 701 -9.99 1.92 -47.52
N ALA A 702 -9.91 2.89 -46.59
CA ALA A 702 -9.97 2.61 -45.14
C ALA A 702 -11.29 1.92 -44.72
N THR A 703 -12.39 2.18 -45.43
CA THR A 703 -13.69 1.53 -45.18
C THR A 703 -13.62 0.01 -45.33
N GLU A 704 -12.81 -0.53 -46.24
CA GLU A 704 -12.64 -1.99 -46.42
C GLU A 704 -11.93 -2.62 -45.21
N VAL A 705 -10.94 -1.91 -44.67
CA VAL A 705 -10.27 -2.27 -43.42
C VAL A 705 -11.28 -2.28 -42.27
N TYR A 706 -12.11 -1.24 -42.17
CA TYR A 706 -13.14 -1.15 -41.13
C TYR A 706 -14.15 -2.30 -41.22
N GLN A 707 -14.61 -2.63 -42.42
CA GLN A 707 -15.54 -3.74 -42.66
C GLN A 707 -14.91 -5.07 -42.23
N THR A 708 -13.64 -5.31 -42.56
CA THR A 708 -12.91 -6.53 -42.16
C THR A 708 -12.80 -6.64 -40.63
N ILE A 709 -12.44 -5.54 -39.96
CA ILE A 709 -12.40 -5.46 -38.49
C ILE A 709 -13.80 -5.71 -37.89
N GLY A 710 -14.84 -5.08 -38.45
CA GLY A 710 -16.22 -5.23 -38.01
C GLY A 710 -16.75 -6.66 -38.17
N GLN A 711 -16.40 -7.35 -39.26
CA GLN A 711 -16.73 -8.76 -39.48
C GLN A 711 -16.06 -9.66 -38.43
N PHE A 712 -14.76 -9.47 -38.20
CA PHE A 712 -14.02 -10.21 -37.18
C PHE A 712 -14.63 -10.03 -35.79
N ILE A 713 -14.92 -8.78 -35.40
CA ILE A 713 -15.59 -8.47 -34.12
C ILE A 713 -16.93 -9.18 -34.01
N ARG A 714 -17.72 -9.26 -35.08
CA ARG A 714 -19.01 -9.97 -35.06
C ARG A 714 -18.83 -11.48 -34.83
N HIS A 715 -17.86 -12.11 -35.46
CA HIS A 715 -17.56 -13.54 -35.25
C HIS A 715 -17.04 -13.80 -33.83
N ALA A 716 -16.13 -12.95 -33.33
CA ALA A 716 -15.59 -13.07 -31.98
C ALA A 716 -16.63 -12.86 -30.85
N ARG A 717 -17.85 -12.39 -31.17
CA ARG A 717 -18.97 -12.31 -30.21
C ARG A 717 -19.73 -13.62 -30.05
N GLN A 718 -19.65 -14.50 -31.05
CA GLN A 718 -20.41 -15.75 -31.15
C GLN A 718 -19.61 -16.95 -30.65
N ALA A 719 -18.28 -16.88 -30.72
CA ALA A 719 -17.35 -17.73 -30.01
C ALA A 719 -17.29 -17.35 -28.51
#